data_AF-A0A956IU29-F1
#
_entry.id   AF-A0A956IU29-F1
#
_cell.length_a   1.000
_cell.length_b   1.000
_cell.length_c   1.000
_cell.angle_alpha   90.00
_cell.angle_beta   90.00
_cell.angle_gamma   90.00
#
_symmetry.space_group_name_H-M   'P 1'
#
loop_
_entity.id
_entity.type
_entity.pdbx_description
1 polymer ?
#
loop_
_entity_poly.entity_id
_entity_poly.type
_entity_poly.pdbx_seq_one_letter_code
_entity_poly.pdbx_strand_id
1 'polypeptide(L)'
;MNLRFKQELPACRCWQCAPARTLVRRATIKKWPLALLGCVLGCVGTAHAKPKTPGYAERVIQWTVGEEETCGDISLALYGSSRYAYLVERYSSVDCRGGSLVLQPGLTLVVPAEVTSLATAEVRSMKPEVRAKPPGGGWQSAEPGMPLHERYSVNTREEARADIRFVDRTRIFLSEKTLVVIYGTARQSQIARQKQVIAELDSGELQAGLAAIAGKRAEIGVSGGAKVAAESRDTVLRKNAEKKRTTVSVFDGKANVRSGGKQVEVPKNHGSAFVDQKPPSAPQPLPPPPAWDAGTSPMIVMVRRGASDGGVIRGAWSSIPGAVKYRVELATDSRFEDLVVREEVAADIKNFRAEKMPVGRYFLRVRAIDGDDFLGIASVKREVSIVEVAGSGSMPEQLGKRLEVHRYQQLGLGVPKSLEVRVDEGAFGPAPKVIDFGLVTPRRLSFRGRGESREQTFEVVYVEPRAELQITRDEDGALRVESAFPGIDADSVKSRMKPQVRVRKALLEGEPVTVDGAGVALAPLLTPSTAGVERFAAKLPLIEADHVVVSVVDAQGRPLGDATWDAPREGEAPPLRLREPVIGPSFSASGLHPAVSTRLWSAQRTSSAEVFAGAARNDVAQVAARVEGSTGRGGLPQIGFDALVPSNGLTSSDQPVDTLAWVGASVELWQAFAGRGSFGVAARYGLPTRDGDASVAEFGFALGREQRRWSWLVNLGGRAALADGAPHGDGSGFLMLGGDYGLNAWLRAYALLDVHLLVGDDELVPGGLAPRGGIGAGVELGEQPSDGGRVFGTLGLRASGWDDLDNPLLAQLGVGFRGF
;
A
#
# COMPACT_ATOMS: atom_id res chain seq x y z
N MET A 1 -4.08 31.76 -58.55
CA MET A 1 -2.60 31.76 -58.67
C MET A 1 -2.04 31.20 -57.38
N ASN A 2 -1.23 30.15 -57.34
CA ASN A 2 0.10 29.93 -57.95
C ASN A 2 1.19 30.84 -57.33
N LEU A 3 2.33 30.34 -56.83
CA LEU A 3 2.76 28.94 -56.56
C LEU A 3 4.10 28.89 -55.75
N ARG A 4 4.46 27.70 -55.25
CA ARG A 4 5.80 27.16 -54.87
C ARG A 4 6.31 27.23 -53.41
N PHE A 5 7.04 26.15 -53.10
CA PHE A 5 7.78 25.79 -51.89
C PHE A 5 9.23 26.29 -51.93
N LYS A 6 9.89 26.40 -50.76
CA LYS A 6 10.99 25.48 -50.39
C LYS A 6 11.32 25.50 -48.89
N GLN A 7 11.87 24.39 -48.39
CA GLN A 7 12.55 24.26 -47.10
C GLN A 7 14.06 24.48 -47.30
N GLU A 8 14.81 24.79 -46.24
CA GLU A 8 16.08 24.13 -45.93
C GLU A 8 16.62 24.48 -44.52
N LEU A 9 17.23 23.47 -43.89
CA LEU A 9 18.20 23.49 -42.77
C LEU A 9 19.49 22.83 -43.33
N PRO A 10 20.66 22.74 -42.64
CA PRO A 10 21.05 23.22 -41.30
C PRO A 10 22.40 23.99 -41.30
N ALA A 11 22.97 24.29 -40.12
CA ALA A 11 24.40 24.04 -39.78
C ALA A 11 24.76 24.48 -38.35
N CYS A 12 25.68 23.77 -37.69
CA CYS A 12 26.32 24.17 -36.43
C CYS A 12 27.76 24.65 -36.66
N ARG A 13 28.28 25.54 -35.81
CA ARG A 13 29.73 25.77 -35.60
C ARG A 13 30.04 26.05 -34.11
N CYS A 14 31.30 25.87 -33.73
CA CYS A 14 31.80 25.88 -32.35
C CYS A 14 32.93 26.90 -32.13
N TRP A 15 33.36 27.06 -30.87
CA TRP A 15 34.52 27.85 -30.38
C TRP A 15 34.32 29.38 -30.43
N GLN A 16 34.93 30.23 -29.57
CA GLN A 16 35.89 30.08 -28.45
C GLN A 16 35.63 31.23 -27.41
N CYS A 17 36.25 31.44 -26.24
CA CYS A 17 37.39 30.83 -25.52
C CYS A 17 37.22 31.03 -23.97
N ALA A 18 38.33 31.12 -23.22
CA ALA A 18 38.41 31.45 -21.78
C ALA A 18 39.29 32.70 -21.52
N PRO A 19 39.51 33.14 -20.25
CA PRO A 19 40.72 32.69 -19.55
C PRO A 19 40.56 32.46 -18.03
N ALA A 20 41.60 31.92 -17.37
CA ALA A 20 41.67 31.68 -15.92
C ALA A 20 43.12 31.71 -15.38
N ARG A 21 43.30 31.88 -14.05
CA ARG A 21 44.49 31.62 -13.19
C ARG A 21 44.14 31.98 -11.73
N THR A 22 44.78 31.52 -10.64
CA THR A 22 46.10 30.84 -10.40
C THR A 22 45.93 29.97 -9.12
N LEU A 23 46.30 28.67 -9.06
CA LEU A 23 47.62 28.05 -8.70
C LEU A 23 48.14 28.42 -7.27
N VAL A 24 48.72 27.53 -6.43
CA VAL A 24 49.95 26.70 -6.64
C VAL A 24 50.09 25.47 -5.67
N ARG A 25 50.31 24.24 -6.21
CA ARG A 25 51.19 23.06 -5.80
C ARG A 25 51.21 22.53 -4.33
N ARG A 26 51.78 21.35 -3.93
CA ARG A 26 52.69 20.27 -4.47
C ARG A 26 52.11 18.87 -4.08
N ALA A 27 52.14 17.80 -4.90
CA ALA A 27 53.22 16.83 -5.27
C ALA A 27 53.74 15.93 -4.10
N THR A 28 53.98 14.61 -4.20
CA THR A 28 54.02 13.64 -5.36
C THR A 28 53.43 12.24 -4.93
N ILE A 29 53.77 10.97 -5.30
CA ILE A 29 54.84 10.26 -6.05
C ILE A 29 54.39 8.81 -6.52
N LYS A 30 55.08 8.20 -7.51
CA LYS A 30 55.28 6.74 -7.92
C LYS A 30 54.28 5.60 -7.49
N LYS A 31 53.97 4.52 -8.27
CA LYS A 31 54.56 3.85 -9.47
C LYS A 31 53.48 3.33 -10.48
N TRP A 32 53.92 2.88 -11.66
CA TRP A 32 53.26 2.07 -12.74
C TRP A 32 54.11 0.80 -13.02
N PRO A 33 53.80 -0.13 -13.98
CA PRO A 33 52.58 -0.42 -14.78
C PRO A 33 51.99 -1.82 -14.36
N LEU A 34 51.22 -2.66 -15.08
CA LEU A 34 50.59 -2.82 -16.44
C LEU A 34 49.06 -3.10 -16.26
N ALA A 35 48.14 -3.15 -17.24
CA ALA A 35 48.11 -3.32 -18.72
C ALA A 35 48.00 -4.76 -19.30
N LEU A 36 46.84 -5.44 -19.15
CA LEU A 36 46.33 -6.49 -20.09
C LEU A 36 44.88 -6.95 -19.78
N LEU A 37 43.86 -6.35 -20.42
CA LEU A 37 42.61 -6.97 -20.95
C LEU A 37 41.64 -5.85 -21.40
N GLY A 38 41.25 -5.79 -22.68
CA GLY A 38 40.34 -4.73 -23.13
C GLY A 38 40.19 -4.51 -24.64
N CYS A 39 39.99 -5.57 -25.45
CA CYS A 39 39.56 -5.44 -26.86
C CYS A 39 39.00 -6.75 -27.46
N VAL A 40 38.04 -7.42 -26.80
CA VAL A 40 37.27 -8.52 -27.42
C VAL A 40 35.77 -8.39 -27.09
N LEU A 41 35.12 -7.34 -27.58
CA LEU A 41 33.67 -7.17 -27.57
C LEU A 41 33.25 -6.10 -28.60
N GLY A 42 33.59 -6.34 -29.86
CA GLY A 42 33.56 -5.33 -30.92
C GLY A 42 33.26 -5.84 -32.32
N CYS A 43 32.37 -6.84 -32.46
CA CYS A 43 31.82 -7.24 -33.76
C CYS A 43 30.53 -8.07 -33.68
N VAL A 44 29.54 -7.64 -32.88
CA VAL A 44 28.15 -8.04 -33.11
C VAL A 44 27.62 -7.16 -34.23
N GLY A 45 27.74 -7.62 -35.48
CA GLY A 45 27.20 -6.91 -36.63
C GLY A 45 25.68 -6.81 -36.51
N THR A 46 25.14 -5.59 -36.42
CA THR A 46 23.71 -5.35 -36.56
C THR A 46 23.29 -5.77 -37.96
N ALA A 47 22.66 -6.94 -38.07
CA ALA A 47 22.16 -7.48 -39.33
C ALA A 47 21.01 -6.60 -39.85
N HIS A 48 21.37 -5.51 -40.54
CA HIS A 48 20.42 -4.63 -41.21
C HIS A 48 19.66 -5.45 -42.25
N ALA A 49 18.42 -5.80 -41.91
CA ALA A 49 17.52 -6.50 -42.81
C ALA A 49 17.36 -5.68 -44.09
N LYS A 50 17.89 -6.20 -45.21
CA LYS A 50 17.84 -5.54 -46.52
C LYS A 50 16.38 -5.20 -46.85
N PRO A 51 16.09 -4.01 -47.39
CA PRO A 51 14.72 -3.51 -47.53
C PRO A 51 13.80 -4.47 -48.29
N LYS A 52 12.52 -4.46 -47.92
CA LYS A 52 11.46 -5.23 -48.58
C LYS A 52 11.21 -4.69 -50.00
N THR A 53 10.78 -5.55 -50.90
CA THR A 53 10.39 -5.11 -52.25
C THR A 53 9.07 -4.33 -52.16
N PRO A 54 8.96 -3.11 -52.72
CA PRO A 54 7.72 -2.34 -52.67
C PRO A 54 6.52 -3.13 -53.22
N GLY A 55 5.41 -3.11 -52.50
CA GLY A 55 4.21 -3.90 -52.82
C GLY A 55 4.17 -5.31 -52.23
N TYR A 56 5.29 -5.85 -51.74
CA TYR A 56 5.38 -7.20 -51.18
C TYR A 56 5.63 -7.20 -49.66
N ALA A 57 5.19 -8.28 -49.00
CA ALA A 57 5.30 -8.40 -47.54
C ALA A 57 6.74 -8.71 -47.05
N GLU A 58 7.62 -9.09 -47.97
CA GLU A 58 9.02 -9.45 -47.78
C GLU A 58 9.84 -9.04 -49.03
N ARG A 59 11.11 -9.41 -49.10
CA ARG A 59 11.89 -9.22 -50.33
C ARG A 59 11.55 -10.36 -51.30
N VAL A 60 11.19 -10.02 -52.53
CA VAL A 60 10.94 -10.96 -53.62
C VAL A 60 11.90 -10.74 -54.77
N ILE A 61 12.12 -11.79 -55.56
CA ILE A 61 12.85 -11.81 -56.82
C ILE A 61 11.93 -12.29 -57.94
N GLN A 62 12.34 -12.03 -59.18
CA GLN A 62 11.74 -12.63 -60.37
C GLN A 62 12.60 -13.80 -60.82
N TRP A 63 11.97 -14.96 -61.03
CA TRP A 63 12.59 -16.16 -61.61
C TRP A 63 11.95 -16.42 -62.96
N THR A 64 12.73 -16.78 -63.98
CA THR A 64 12.18 -17.18 -65.29
C THR A 64 12.38 -18.68 -65.44
N VAL A 65 11.28 -19.41 -65.57
CA VAL A 65 11.26 -20.89 -65.65
C VAL A 65 12.11 -21.38 -66.83
N GLY A 66 13.03 -22.31 -66.56
CA GLY A 66 13.88 -22.95 -67.56
C GLY A 66 13.15 -24.01 -68.41
N GLU A 67 13.88 -24.69 -69.29
CA GLU A 67 13.37 -25.89 -69.96
C GLU A 67 13.28 -27.06 -68.95
N GLU A 68 12.17 -27.79 -68.98
CA GLU A 68 11.82 -28.91 -68.09
C GLU A 68 11.82 -28.64 -66.56
N GLU A 69 11.95 -27.36 -66.14
CA GLU A 69 12.12 -27.00 -64.73
C GLU A 69 10.82 -27.15 -63.88
N THR A 70 10.93 -27.78 -62.70
CA THR A 70 9.81 -27.96 -61.76
C THR A 70 9.87 -26.98 -60.57
N CYS A 71 8.78 -26.84 -59.81
CA CYS A 71 8.80 -26.11 -58.53
C CYS A 71 9.83 -26.67 -57.52
N GLY A 72 10.15 -27.97 -57.63
CA GLY A 72 11.16 -28.63 -56.80
C GLY A 72 12.57 -28.11 -57.09
N ASP A 73 12.89 -27.96 -58.38
CA ASP A 73 14.20 -27.51 -58.87
C ASP A 73 14.43 -26.03 -58.58
N ILE A 74 13.43 -25.18 -58.85
CA ILE A 74 13.42 -23.74 -58.50
C ILE A 74 13.69 -23.57 -57.01
N SER A 75 13.10 -24.43 -56.17
CA SER A 75 13.27 -24.39 -54.72
C SER A 75 14.58 -24.99 -54.24
N LEU A 76 15.16 -25.93 -54.97
CA LEU A 76 16.51 -26.43 -54.74
C LEU A 76 17.54 -25.33 -55.06
N ALA A 77 17.38 -24.63 -56.19
CA ALA A 77 18.25 -23.53 -56.63
C ALA A 77 18.17 -22.30 -55.72
N LEU A 78 16.96 -21.86 -55.33
CA LEU A 78 16.77 -20.64 -54.55
C LEU A 78 16.91 -20.83 -53.03
N TYR A 79 16.56 -22.00 -52.52
CA TYR A 79 16.41 -22.22 -51.08
C TYR A 79 17.23 -23.41 -50.55
N GLY A 80 18.04 -24.05 -51.40
CA GLY A 80 18.86 -25.21 -51.06
C GLY A 80 18.05 -26.48 -50.76
N SER A 81 16.73 -26.51 -51.02
CA SER A 81 15.91 -27.71 -50.83
C SER A 81 14.56 -27.62 -51.54
N SER A 82 14.22 -28.66 -52.31
CA SER A 82 12.92 -28.85 -52.95
C SER A 82 11.74 -28.86 -51.97
N ARG A 83 11.97 -29.09 -50.66
CA ARG A 83 10.94 -29.00 -49.60
C ARG A 83 10.26 -27.62 -49.50
N TYR A 84 10.85 -26.60 -50.11
CA TYR A 84 10.34 -25.23 -50.12
C TYR A 84 9.48 -24.89 -51.35
N ALA A 85 9.07 -25.87 -52.18
CA ALA A 85 8.19 -25.68 -53.35
C ALA A 85 6.95 -24.80 -53.09
N TYR A 86 6.38 -24.83 -51.89
CA TYR A 86 5.25 -23.99 -51.48
C TYR A 86 5.56 -22.47 -51.43
N LEU A 87 6.84 -22.06 -51.45
CA LEU A 87 7.24 -20.66 -51.57
C LEU A 87 7.08 -20.14 -53.00
N VAL A 88 7.14 -21.02 -54.01
CA VAL A 88 6.97 -20.66 -55.43
C VAL A 88 5.53 -20.21 -55.70
N GLU A 89 4.55 -20.90 -55.09
CA GLU A 89 3.11 -20.57 -55.15
C GLU A 89 2.76 -19.23 -54.47
N ARG A 90 3.62 -18.67 -53.61
CA ARG A 90 3.24 -17.58 -52.68
C ARG A 90 2.79 -16.29 -53.39
N TYR A 91 3.45 -15.94 -54.49
CA TYR A 91 3.13 -14.74 -55.29
C TYR A 91 2.93 -15.06 -56.78
N SER A 92 2.93 -16.34 -57.15
CA SER A 92 2.79 -16.81 -58.54
C SER A 92 1.68 -17.85 -58.64
N SER A 93 0.82 -17.74 -59.65
CA SER A 93 -0.32 -18.65 -59.87
C SER A 93 0.10 -19.95 -60.58
N VAL A 94 0.95 -20.72 -59.91
CA VAL A 94 1.36 -22.08 -60.29
C VAL A 94 0.84 -23.10 -59.26
N ASP A 95 0.83 -24.38 -59.64
CA ASP A 95 0.45 -25.48 -58.75
C ASP A 95 1.66 -26.41 -58.58
N CYS A 96 2.22 -26.46 -57.38
CA CYS A 96 3.41 -27.25 -57.07
C CYS A 96 3.07 -28.58 -56.38
N ARG A 97 1.78 -28.95 -56.29
CA ARG A 97 1.31 -30.17 -55.64
C ARG A 97 1.74 -31.42 -56.42
N GLY A 98 2.78 -32.07 -55.89
CA GLY A 98 3.40 -33.26 -56.48
C GLY A 98 4.90 -33.12 -56.66
N GLY A 99 5.45 -31.90 -56.62
CA GLY A 99 6.89 -31.62 -56.75
C GLY A 99 7.42 -31.74 -58.18
N SER A 100 7.07 -32.83 -58.88
CA SER A 100 7.57 -33.19 -60.21
C SER A 100 6.75 -32.64 -61.39
N LEU A 101 5.95 -31.59 -61.18
CA LEU A 101 5.23 -30.94 -62.28
C LEU A 101 6.14 -29.94 -62.98
N VAL A 102 6.45 -30.19 -64.25
CA VAL A 102 7.18 -29.28 -65.14
C VAL A 102 6.34 -28.02 -65.36
N LEU A 103 6.96 -26.85 -65.16
CA LEU A 103 6.34 -25.56 -65.41
C LEU A 103 6.55 -25.11 -66.87
N GLN A 104 5.79 -24.11 -67.32
CA GLN A 104 5.92 -23.59 -68.69
C GLN A 104 7.23 -22.80 -68.86
N PRO A 105 8.14 -23.18 -69.79
CA PRO A 105 9.39 -22.46 -70.02
C PRO A 105 9.14 -20.99 -70.39
N GLY A 106 10.00 -20.09 -69.89
CA GLY A 106 9.88 -18.65 -70.08
C GLY A 106 8.86 -17.96 -69.17
N LEU A 107 8.11 -18.68 -68.34
CA LEU A 107 7.18 -18.09 -67.37
C LEU A 107 7.95 -17.32 -66.28
N THR A 108 7.69 -16.02 -66.13
CA THR A 108 8.25 -15.22 -65.04
C THR A 108 7.43 -15.36 -63.75
N LEU A 109 8.01 -16.00 -62.74
CA LEU A 109 7.47 -16.16 -61.41
C LEU A 109 7.98 -15.05 -60.49
N VAL A 110 7.15 -14.61 -59.55
CA VAL A 110 7.57 -13.80 -58.39
C VAL A 110 7.62 -14.72 -57.16
N VAL A 111 8.78 -14.75 -56.50
CA VAL A 111 9.05 -15.68 -55.39
C VAL A 111 9.86 -14.98 -54.28
N PRO A 112 9.76 -15.41 -53.01
CA PRO A 112 10.61 -14.90 -51.93
C PRO A 112 12.11 -14.95 -52.26
N ALA A 113 12.87 -13.93 -51.85
CA ALA A 113 14.32 -13.89 -52.08
C ALA A 113 15.11 -14.81 -51.11
N GLU A 114 14.47 -15.21 -50.00
CA GLU A 114 15.03 -15.97 -48.87
C GLU A 114 13.91 -16.85 -48.29
N VAL A 115 14.26 -17.94 -47.58
CA VAL A 115 13.27 -18.81 -46.90
C VAL A 115 12.61 -18.04 -45.77
N THR A 116 11.31 -17.79 -45.89
CA THR A 116 10.56 -16.85 -45.05
C THR A 116 9.19 -17.37 -44.67
N SER A 117 8.79 -17.19 -43.41
CA SER A 117 7.42 -17.37 -42.94
C SER A 117 6.75 -16.00 -42.75
N LEU A 118 5.67 -15.73 -43.48
CA LEU A 118 4.81 -14.58 -43.17
C LEU A 118 4.00 -14.86 -41.91
N ALA A 119 3.82 -13.85 -41.06
CA ALA A 119 2.92 -13.93 -39.91
C ALA A 119 1.47 -14.06 -40.40
N THR A 120 0.71 -14.98 -39.80
CA THR A 120 -0.73 -15.17 -40.01
C THR A 120 -1.53 -14.23 -39.11
N ALA A 121 -1.04 -14.07 -37.88
CA ALA A 121 -1.55 -13.16 -36.87
C ALA A 121 -0.39 -12.63 -36.00
N GLU A 122 -0.70 -11.75 -35.05
CA GLU A 122 0.22 -11.28 -34.02
C GLU A 122 -0.50 -11.21 -32.66
N VAL A 123 0.24 -11.31 -31.56
CA VAL A 123 -0.27 -10.99 -30.22
C VAL A 123 -0.29 -9.47 -30.08
N ARG A 124 -1.45 -8.83 -30.26
CA ARG A 124 -1.54 -7.36 -30.22
C ARG A 124 -1.35 -6.80 -28.81
N SER A 125 -1.92 -7.45 -27.81
CA SER A 125 -1.81 -7.09 -26.40
C SER A 125 -2.17 -8.27 -25.51
N MET A 126 -1.61 -8.34 -24.31
CA MET A 126 -1.82 -9.47 -23.40
C MET A 126 -1.65 -9.07 -21.93
N LYS A 127 -2.36 -9.78 -21.04
CA LYS A 127 -1.99 -9.91 -19.63
C LYS A 127 -1.21 -11.24 -19.49
N PRO A 128 0.05 -11.24 -19.03
CA PRO A 128 0.81 -12.46 -18.75
C PRO A 128 0.13 -13.37 -17.70
N GLU A 129 0.45 -14.67 -17.63
CA GLU A 129 1.33 -15.43 -18.51
C GLU A 129 0.61 -15.93 -19.78
N VAL A 130 1.11 -15.52 -20.95
CA VAL A 130 0.72 -16.10 -22.25
C VAL A 130 1.94 -16.80 -22.83
N ARG A 131 1.75 -18.02 -23.34
CA ARG A 131 2.79 -18.83 -23.98
C ARG A 131 2.41 -19.12 -25.43
N ALA A 132 3.41 -19.19 -26.29
CA ALA A 132 3.27 -19.60 -27.67
C ALA A 132 4.15 -20.82 -27.96
N LYS A 133 3.75 -21.64 -28.95
CA LYS A 133 4.53 -22.79 -29.42
C LYS A 133 4.51 -22.82 -30.95
N PRO A 134 5.67 -22.67 -31.63
CA PRO A 134 5.76 -22.85 -33.07
C PRO A 134 5.61 -24.34 -33.45
N PRO A 135 5.23 -24.66 -34.70
CA PRO A 135 5.17 -26.03 -35.19
C PRO A 135 6.51 -26.75 -35.00
N GLY A 136 6.49 -27.90 -34.31
CA GLY A 136 7.69 -28.70 -34.01
C GLY A 136 8.63 -28.13 -32.93
N GLY A 137 8.39 -26.92 -32.40
CA GLY A 137 9.22 -26.32 -31.36
C GLY A 137 8.67 -26.44 -29.93
N GLY A 138 9.36 -25.82 -28.97
CA GLY A 138 8.99 -25.79 -27.55
C GLY A 138 8.00 -24.66 -27.19
N TRP A 139 7.46 -24.72 -25.97
CA TRP A 139 6.62 -23.64 -25.42
C TRP A 139 7.48 -22.48 -24.90
N GLN A 140 7.44 -21.34 -25.58
CA GLN A 140 8.07 -20.08 -25.17
C GLN A 140 7.05 -19.10 -24.59
N SER A 141 7.49 -18.08 -23.85
CA SER A 141 6.64 -16.96 -23.47
C SER A 141 6.26 -16.14 -24.70
N ALA A 142 5.08 -15.52 -24.68
CA ALA A 142 4.63 -14.59 -25.71
C ALA A 142 4.84 -13.13 -25.25
N GLU A 143 4.95 -12.22 -26.21
CA GLU A 143 5.14 -10.78 -25.98
C GLU A 143 4.18 -9.96 -26.87
N PRO A 144 3.82 -8.73 -26.49
CA PRO A 144 3.10 -7.81 -27.37
C PRO A 144 3.89 -7.54 -28.66
N GLY A 145 3.24 -7.70 -29.81
CA GLY A 145 3.86 -7.64 -31.14
C GLY A 145 4.42 -8.99 -31.66
N MET A 146 4.37 -10.07 -30.87
CA MET A 146 4.90 -11.37 -31.29
C MET A 146 4.17 -11.92 -32.53
N PRO A 147 4.88 -12.27 -33.62
CA PRO A 147 4.28 -12.87 -34.80
C PRO A 147 3.89 -14.34 -34.56
N LEU A 148 2.72 -14.72 -35.09
CA LEU A 148 2.16 -16.07 -35.03
C LEU A 148 1.98 -16.60 -36.46
N HIS A 149 2.65 -17.69 -36.82
CA HIS A 149 2.53 -18.34 -38.14
C HIS A 149 1.44 -19.42 -38.14
N GLU A 150 1.17 -20.06 -39.29
CA GLU A 150 0.29 -21.26 -39.33
C GLU A 150 0.76 -22.32 -38.33
N ARG A 151 -0.21 -22.96 -37.66
CA ARG A 151 -0.06 -24.01 -36.64
C ARG A 151 0.68 -23.59 -35.37
N TYR A 152 0.83 -22.29 -35.10
CA TYR A 152 1.19 -21.82 -33.76
C TYR A 152 0.10 -22.19 -32.75
N SER A 153 0.48 -22.82 -31.64
CA SER A 153 -0.40 -22.94 -30.48
C SER A 153 -0.18 -21.75 -29.55
N VAL A 154 -1.26 -21.14 -29.04
CA VAL A 154 -1.21 -20.08 -28.02
C VAL A 154 -1.97 -20.56 -26.79
N ASN A 155 -1.34 -20.46 -25.62
CA ASN A 155 -1.92 -20.82 -24.33
C ASN A 155 -1.87 -19.64 -23.36
N THR A 156 -3.02 -19.20 -22.87
CA THR A 156 -3.13 -18.32 -21.70
C THR A 156 -3.14 -19.18 -20.43
N ARG A 157 -2.40 -18.77 -19.39
CA ARG A 157 -2.51 -19.35 -18.04
C ARG A 157 -3.73 -18.81 -17.28
N GLU A 158 -3.76 -19.07 -15.97
CA GLU A 158 -4.63 -18.41 -14.99
C GLU A 158 -4.42 -16.89 -15.01
N GLU A 159 -5.51 -16.13 -14.83
CA GLU A 159 -5.62 -14.66 -15.00
C GLU A 159 -5.23 -14.07 -16.37
N ALA A 160 -4.44 -14.79 -17.17
CA ALA A 160 -3.85 -14.33 -18.42
C ALA A 160 -4.89 -14.11 -19.52
N ARG A 161 -4.62 -13.17 -20.43
CA ARG A 161 -5.52 -12.80 -21.53
C ARG A 161 -4.72 -12.42 -22.76
N ALA A 162 -5.24 -12.65 -23.98
CA ALA A 162 -4.57 -12.26 -25.23
C ALA A 162 -5.56 -11.72 -26.29
N ASP A 163 -5.24 -10.57 -26.89
CA ASP A 163 -5.85 -10.06 -28.13
C ASP A 163 -4.98 -10.50 -29.31
N ILE A 164 -5.46 -11.43 -30.13
CA ILE A 164 -4.75 -11.92 -31.31
C ILE A 164 -5.35 -11.24 -32.56
N ARG A 165 -4.52 -10.48 -33.27
CA ARG A 165 -4.90 -9.76 -34.49
C ARG A 165 -4.37 -10.47 -35.73
N PHE A 166 -5.27 -10.89 -36.61
CA PHE A 166 -4.94 -11.49 -37.90
C PHE A 166 -4.56 -10.43 -38.94
N VAL A 167 -3.85 -10.82 -40.00
CA VAL A 167 -3.42 -9.90 -41.09
C VAL A 167 -4.60 -9.24 -41.83
N ASP A 168 -5.77 -9.87 -41.88
CA ASP A 168 -7.01 -9.26 -42.43
C ASP A 168 -7.71 -8.29 -41.45
N ARG A 169 -7.13 -8.09 -40.25
CA ARG A 169 -7.61 -7.31 -39.10
C ARG A 169 -8.77 -7.96 -38.33
N THR A 170 -9.08 -9.23 -38.57
CA THR A 170 -9.90 -10.03 -37.64
C THR A 170 -9.23 -10.09 -36.27
N ARG A 171 -10.02 -10.11 -35.19
CA ARG A 171 -9.52 -10.29 -33.83
C ARG A 171 -10.20 -11.46 -33.14
N ILE A 172 -9.43 -12.21 -32.36
CA ILE A 172 -9.95 -13.16 -31.37
C ILE A 172 -9.36 -12.79 -30.01
N PHE A 173 -10.20 -12.79 -28.98
CA PHE A 173 -9.76 -12.57 -27.60
C PHE A 173 -9.76 -13.91 -26.87
N LEU A 174 -8.63 -14.25 -26.25
CA LEU A 174 -8.50 -15.42 -25.39
C LEU A 174 -8.70 -14.98 -23.94
N SER A 175 -9.65 -15.63 -23.26
CA SER A 175 -9.78 -15.59 -21.80
C SER A 175 -8.65 -16.41 -21.14
N GLU A 176 -8.62 -16.46 -19.80
CA GLU A 176 -7.68 -17.33 -19.09
C GLU A 176 -7.86 -18.82 -19.43
N LYS A 177 -6.84 -19.64 -19.11
CA LYS A 177 -6.85 -21.11 -19.19
C LYS A 177 -7.29 -21.66 -20.57
N THR A 178 -7.02 -20.89 -21.61
CA THR A 178 -7.42 -21.13 -23.01
C THR A 178 -6.26 -21.63 -23.86
N LEU A 179 -6.52 -22.62 -24.72
CA LEU A 179 -5.58 -23.15 -25.71
C LEU A 179 -6.22 -23.08 -27.11
N VAL A 180 -5.53 -22.40 -28.02
CA VAL A 180 -5.97 -22.19 -29.41
C VAL A 180 -4.83 -22.48 -30.38
N VAL A 181 -5.14 -23.12 -31.51
CA VAL A 181 -4.22 -23.30 -32.64
C VAL A 181 -4.58 -22.33 -33.76
N ILE A 182 -3.64 -21.49 -34.18
CA ILE A 182 -3.79 -20.52 -35.27
C ILE A 182 -3.57 -21.24 -36.61
N TYR A 183 -4.46 -21.09 -37.58
CA TYR A 183 -4.38 -21.81 -38.87
C TYR A 183 -4.21 -20.92 -40.10
N GLY A 184 -4.87 -19.76 -40.19
CA GLY A 184 -4.83 -18.96 -41.42
C GLY A 184 -5.64 -17.68 -41.38
N THR A 185 -5.61 -16.94 -42.50
CA THR A 185 -6.58 -15.88 -42.81
C THR A 185 -7.53 -16.34 -43.92
N ALA A 186 -8.73 -15.76 -43.98
CA ALA A 186 -9.72 -16.06 -45.03
C ALA A 186 -9.31 -15.57 -46.44
N ARG A 187 -8.12 -14.93 -46.58
CA ARG A 187 -7.50 -14.59 -47.87
C ARG A 187 -6.52 -15.65 -48.36
N GLN A 188 -5.64 -16.17 -47.49
CA GLN A 188 -4.68 -17.21 -47.88
C GLN A 188 -5.38 -18.52 -48.29
N SER A 189 -6.53 -18.84 -47.69
CA SER A 189 -7.28 -20.05 -48.04
C SER A 189 -8.12 -19.96 -49.32
N GLN A 190 -8.10 -18.84 -50.07
CA GLN A 190 -8.88 -18.74 -51.31
C GLN A 190 -8.40 -19.68 -52.44
N ILE A 191 -7.16 -20.19 -52.36
CA ILE A 191 -6.60 -21.17 -53.30
C ILE A 191 -7.13 -22.60 -53.02
N ALA A 192 -7.59 -22.89 -51.79
CA ALA A 192 -8.08 -24.20 -51.38
C ALA A 192 -9.49 -24.13 -50.78
N ARG A 193 -10.51 -24.61 -51.52
CA ARG A 193 -11.94 -24.63 -51.18
C ARG A 193 -12.33 -25.30 -49.84
N GLN A 194 -11.39 -25.77 -49.02
CA GLN A 194 -11.60 -26.57 -47.80
C GLN A 194 -11.20 -25.90 -46.46
N LYS A 195 -10.38 -24.83 -46.43
CA LYS A 195 -9.86 -24.24 -45.16
C LYS A 195 -10.43 -22.86 -44.83
N GLN A 196 -11.70 -22.79 -44.42
CA GLN A 196 -12.30 -21.55 -43.89
C GLN A 196 -12.02 -21.32 -42.38
N VAL A 197 -11.36 -22.27 -41.72
CA VAL A 197 -11.00 -22.19 -40.29
C VAL A 197 -9.77 -21.31 -40.10
N ILE A 198 -9.91 -20.19 -39.37
CA ILE A 198 -8.79 -19.27 -39.06
C ILE A 198 -8.02 -19.67 -37.80
N ALA A 199 -8.73 -20.26 -36.84
CA ALA A 199 -8.20 -20.77 -35.58
C ALA A 199 -9.08 -21.91 -35.03
N GLU A 200 -8.51 -22.79 -34.21
CA GLU A 200 -9.21 -23.91 -33.57
C GLU A 200 -9.09 -23.78 -32.04
N LEU A 201 -10.23 -23.74 -31.35
CA LEU A 201 -10.33 -23.77 -29.90
C LEU A 201 -10.21 -25.21 -29.39
N ASP A 202 -9.14 -25.50 -28.66
CA ASP A 202 -8.98 -26.81 -28.03
C ASP A 202 -9.67 -26.87 -26.65
N SER A 203 -9.46 -25.83 -25.83
CA SER A 203 -9.95 -25.74 -24.46
C SER A 203 -9.98 -24.29 -23.97
N GLY A 204 -10.82 -23.99 -22.98
CA GLY A 204 -11.00 -22.64 -22.40
C GLY A 204 -12.06 -21.81 -23.11
N GLU A 205 -11.84 -20.50 -23.27
CA GLU A 205 -12.83 -19.58 -23.86
C GLU A 205 -12.21 -18.58 -24.86
N LEU A 206 -12.82 -18.51 -26.04
CA LEU A 206 -12.51 -17.57 -27.11
C LEU A 206 -13.72 -16.68 -27.39
N GLN A 207 -13.52 -15.36 -27.38
CA GLN A 207 -14.48 -14.39 -27.91
C GLN A 207 -14.09 -14.03 -29.35
N ALA A 208 -14.98 -14.36 -30.29
CA ALA A 208 -14.79 -14.16 -31.72
C ALA A 208 -15.15 -12.71 -32.09
N GLY A 209 -14.17 -11.81 -31.99
CA GLY A 209 -14.29 -10.39 -32.35
C GLY A 209 -14.31 -10.16 -33.87
N LEU A 210 -15.21 -10.83 -34.59
CA LEU A 210 -15.27 -10.80 -36.05
C LEU A 210 -15.87 -9.47 -36.53
N ALA A 211 -15.01 -8.47 -36.68
CA ALA A 211 -15.35 -7.25 -37.39
C ALA A 211 -15.85 -7.61 -38.80
N ALA A 212 -17.14 -7.38 -39.06
CA ALA A 212 -17.85 -7.71 -40.30
C ALA A 212 -17.31 -6.90 -41.51
N ILE A 213 -16.13 -7.27 -41.99
CA ILE A 213 -15.36 -6.56 -43.01
C ILE A 213 -15.14 -7.51 -44.20
N ALA A 214 -15.33 -6.99 -45.41
CA ALA A 214 -15.19 -7.71 -46.68
C ALA A 214 -16.14 -8.91 -46.94
N GLY A 215 -17.18 -9.11 -46.12
CA GLY A 215 -18.30 -10.02 -46.43
C GLY A 215 -17.96 -11.51 -46.54
N LYS A 216 -16.84 -11.94 -45.93
CA LYS A 216 -16.39 -13.35 -45.95
C LYS A 216 -16.52 -13.96 -44.55
N ARG A 217 -17.05 -15.18 -44.49
CA ARG A 217 -17.19 -15.95 -43.25
C ARG A 217 -15.83 -16.50 -42.83
N ALA A 218 -15.39 -16.16 -41.63
CA ALA A 218 -14.34 -16.89 -40.93
C ALA A 218 -15.00 -17.99 -40.08
N GLU A 219 -14.52 -19.22 -40.18
CA GLU A 219 -14.91 -20.30 -39.26
C GLU A 219 -13.90 -20.34 -38.09
N ILE A 220 -14.41 -20.55 -36.88
CA ILE A 220 -13.64 -21.04 -35.74
C ILE A 220 -13.86 -22.55 -35.66
N GLY A 221 -12.78 -23.32 -35.67
CA GLY A 221 -12.81 -24.74 -35.38
C GLY A 221 -12.90 -24.98 -33.87
N VAL A 222 -13.42 -26.13 -33.47
CA VAL A 222 -13.37 -26.60 -32.08
C VAL A 222 -12.85 -28.03 -32.09
N SER A 223 -11.81 -28.32 -31.29
CA SER A 223 -11.13 -29.62 -31.37
C SER A 223 -12.09 -30.76 -31.01
N GLY A 224 -12.05 -31.81 -31.82
CA GLY A 224 -13.17 -32.73 -32.05
C GLY A 224 -13.82 -32.56 -33.44
N GLY A 225 -13.56 -31.46 -34.15
CA GLY A 225 -13.97 -31.27 -35.55
C GLY A 225 -15.30 -30.53 -35.75
N ALA A 226 -15.84 -29.92 -34.70
CA ALA A 226 -16.96 -28.99 -34.82
C ALA A 226 -16.50 -27.63 -35.39
N LYS A 227 -17.44 -26.86 -35.95
CA LYS A 227 -17.18 -25.57 -36.59
C LYS A 227 -18.23 -24.53 -36.21
N VAL A 228 -17.80 -23.28 -36.02
CA VAL A 228 -18.67 -22.13 -35.73
C VAL A 228 -18.34 -21.00 -36.70
N ALA A 229 -19.30 -20.63 -37.54
CA ALA A 229 -19.22 -19.49 -38.44
C ALA A 229 -20.05 -18.33 -37.86
N ALA A 230 -19.39 -17.36 -37.24
CA ALA A 230 -20.08 -16.23 -36.62
C ALA A 230 -20.23 -15.05 -37.60
N GLU A 231 -21.42 -14.44 -37.61
CA GLU A 231 -21.78 -13.20 -38.30
C GLU A 231 -22.12 -12.15 -37.23
N SER A 232 -21.15 -11.91 -36.35
CA SER A 232 -21.28 -11.33 -35.01
C SER A 232 -19.95 -10.72 -34.55
N ARG A 233 -20.00 -9.70 -33.69
CA ARG A 233 -18.83 -9.06 -33.05
C ARG A 233 -18.64 -9.49 -31.60
N ASP A 234 -19.71 -9.96 -30.94
CA ASP A 234 -19.69 -10.54 -29.60
C ASP A 234 -20.36 -11.93 -29.65
N THR A 235 -19.61 -12.92 -30.14
CA THR A 235 -19.91 -14.35 -29.96
C THR A 235 -18.81 -14.98 -29.12
N VAL A 236 -19.19 -15.66 -28.05
CA VAL A 236 -18.28 -16.35 -27.13
C VAL A 236 -18.42 -17.86 -27.31
N LEU A 237 -17.29 -18.54 -27.45
CA LEU A 237 -17.17 -19.99 -27.47
C LEU A 237 -16.44 -20.42 -26.18
N ARG A 238 -17.09 -21.21 -25.33
CA ARG A 238 -16.47 -21.82 -24.14
C ARG A 238 -16.42 -23.33 -24.33
N LYS A 239 -15.24 -23.95 -24.27
CA LYS A 239 -15.06 -25.40 -24.26
C LYS A 239 -14.45 -25.87 -22.95
N ASN A 240 -15.25 -26.60 -22.17
CA ASN A 240 -14.79 -27.34 -21.01
C ASN A 240 -14.11 -28.64 -21.47
N ALA A 241 -12.83 -28.83 -21.14
CA ALA A 241 -12.04 -29.98 -21.57
C ALA A 241 -12.46 -31.30 -20.91
N GLU A 242 -12.80 -31.26 -19.61
CA GLU A 242 -13.17 -32.44 -18.81
C GLU A 242 -14.52 -33.01 -19.25
N LYS A 243 -15.54 -32.14 -19.32
CA LYS A 243 -16.91 -32.47 -19.76
C LYS A 243 -17.02 -32.61 -21.28
N LYS A 244 -15.96 -32.25 -22.02
CA LYS A 244 -15.89 -32.16 -23.49
C LYS A 244 -17.04 -31.37 -24.13
N ARG A 245 -17.68 -30.49 -23.34
CA ARG A 245 -18.88 -29.72 -23.70
C ARG A 245 -18.45 -28.34 -24.15
N THR A 246 -18.98 -27.91 -25.30
CA THR A 246 -18.77 -26.58 -25.85
C THR A 246 -20.09 -25.83 -25.84
N THR A 247 -20.11 -24.61 -25.32
CA THR A 247 -21.22 -23.65 -25.49
C THR A 247 -20.81 -22.55 -26.46
N VAL A 248 -21.77 -22.12 -27.27
CA VAL A 248 -21.66 -20.96 -28.14
C VAL A 248 -22.75 -19.98 -27.70
N SER A 249 -22.37 -18.77 -27.28
CA SER A 249 -23.29 -17.71 -26.81
C SER A 249 -23.17 -16.48 -27.71
N VAL A 250 -24.30 -15.96 -28.21
CA VAL A 250 -24.34 -14.92 -29.25
C VAL A 250 -25.02 -13.64 -28.74
N PHE A 251 -24.28 -12.52 -28.65
CA PHE A 251 -24.77 -11.27 -28.06
C PHE A 251 -25.09 -10.17 -29.10
N ASP A 252 -24.54 -10.26 -30.31
CA ASP A 252 -25.04 -9.53 -31.48
C ASP A 252 -25.03 -10.42 -32.74
N GLY A 253 -25.66 -9.97 -33.83
CA GLY A 253 -25.72 -10.71 -35.08
C GLY A 253 -26.32 -12.12 -34.96
N LYS A 254 -25.61 -13.11 -35.50
CA LYS A 254 -25.95 -14.55 -35.44
C LYS A 254 -24.71 -15.44 -35.60
N ALA A 255 -24.81 -16.73 -35.29
CA ALA A 255 -23.74 -17.70 -35.56
C ALA A 255 -24.29 -19.04 -36.07
N ASN A 256 -23.58 -19.68 -37.00
CA ASN A 256 -23.92 -21.01 -37.52
C ASN A 256 -22.98 -22.05 -36.91
N VAL A 257 -23.54 -22.95 -36.09
CA VAL A 257 -22.82 -24.01 -35.38
C VAL A 257 -23.01 -25.33 -36.12
N ARG A 258 -21.93 -26.08 -36.35
CA ARG A 258 -21.90 -27.36 -37.05
C ARG A 258 -21.17 -28.41 -36.22
N SER A 259 -21.85 -29.51 -35.89
CA SER A 259 -21.26 -30.72 -35.29
C SER A 259 -22.14 -31.95 -35.61
N GLY A 260 -21.58 -33.15 -35.58
CA GLY A 260 -22.32 -34.41 -35.77
C GLY A 260 -23.15 -34.48 -37.06
N GLY A 261 -22.68 -33.87 -38.15
CA GLY A 261 -23.39 -33.81 -39.43
C GLY A 261 -24.62 -32.87 -39.46
N LYS A 262 -24.96 -32.19 -38.35
CA LYS A 262 -26.05 -31.21 -38.29
C LYS A 262 -25.53 -29.78 -38.17
N GLN A 263 -26.36 -28.83 -38.62
CA GLN A 263 -26.14 -27.39 -38.49
C GLN A 263 -27.30 -26.77 -37.71
N VAL A 264 -26.99 -25.80 -36.85
CA VAL A 264 -27.94 -24.96 -36.12
C VAL A 264 -27.55 -23.50 -36.32
N GLU A 265 -28.50 -22.64 -36.69
CA GLU A 265 -28.30 -21.19 -36.64
C GLU A 265 -28.75 -20.66 -35.27
N VAL A 266 -27.84 -19.99 -34.57
CA VAL A 266 -28.03 -19.39 -33.25
C VAL A 266 -28.19 -17.88 -33.43
N PRO A 267 -29.39 -17.30 -33.23
CA PRO A 267 -29.60 -15.87 -33.34
C PRO A 267 -29.04 -15.12 -32.12
N LYS A 268 -29.03 -13.78 -32.19
CA LYS A 268 -28.77 -12.89 -31.06
C LYS A 268 -29.56 -13.30 -29.79
N ASN A 269 -28.93 -13.12 -28.63
CA ASN A 269 -29.42 -13.43 -27.30
C ASN A 269 -29.73 -14.93 -27.08
N HIS A 270 -29.22 -15.82 -27.94
CA HIS A 270 -29.37 -17.27 -27.80
C HIS A 270 -28.00 -17.97 -27.74
N GLY A 271 -28.02 -19.19 -27.23
CA GLY A 271 -26.90 -20.12 -27.22
C GLY A 271 -27.25 -21.49 -27.77
N SER A 272 -26.23 -22.27 -28.13
CA SER A 272 -26.33 -23.70 -28.45
C SER A 272 -25.11 -24.43 -27.89
N ALA A 273 -25.29 -25.69 -27.47
CA ALA A 273 -24.26 -26.52 -26.88
C ALA A 273 -24.10 -27.87 -27.60
N PHE A 274 -22.89 -28.43 -27.57
CA PHE A 274 -22.59 -29.78 -28.05
C PHE A 274 -21.52 -30.45 -27.20
N VAL A 275 -21.40 -31.78 -27.29
CA VAL A 275 -20.38 -32.60 -26.61
C VAL A 275 -19.68 -33.46 -27.65
N ASP A 276 -18.35 -33.34 -27.76
CA ASP A 276 -17.55 -33.95 -28.83
C ASP A 276 -18.21 -33.76 -30.22
N GLN A 277 -18.35 -34.83 -31.00
CA GLN A 277 -18.95 -34.86 -32.33
C GLN A 277 -20.48 -35.03 -32.32
N LYS A 278 -21.17 -34.83 -31.19
CA LYS A 278 -22.63 -34.90 -31.15
C LYS A 278 -23.26 -33.65 -31.79
N PRO A 279 -24.44 -33.77 -32.42
CA PRO A 279 -25.17 -32.63 -32.96
C PRO A 279 -25.39 -31.50 -31.94
N PRO A 280 -25.39 -30.22 -32.35
CA PRO A 280 -25.72 -29.11 -31.46
C PRO A 280 -27.17 -29.15 -30.98
N SER A 281 -27.40 -28.62 -29.77
CA SER A 281 -28.74 -28.36 -29.25
C SER A 281 -29.48 -27.34 -30.14
N ALA A 282 -30.81 -27.36 -30.09
CA ALA A 282 -31.59 -26.23 -30.58
C ALA A 282 -31.17 -24.92 -29.88
N PRO A 283 -31.36 -23.73 -30.49
CA PRO A 283 -31.05 -22.46 -29.85
C PRO A 283 -31.92 -22.25 -28.61
N GLN A 284 -31.28 -21.95 -27.48
CA GLN A 284 -31.92 -21.65 -26.21
C GLN A 284 -31.67 -20.18 -25.84
N PRO A 285 -32.61 -19.47 -25.19
CA PRO A 285 -32.39 -18.09 -24.78
C PRO A 285 -31.29 -18.02 -23.70
N LEU A 286 -30.36 -17.07 -23.83
CA LEU A 286 -29.31 -16.86 -22.84
C LEU A 286 -29.89 -16.26 -21.54
N PRO A 287 -29.26 -16.51 -20.38
CA PRO A 287 -29.68 -15.91 -19.11
C PRO A 287 -29.84 -14.38 -19.18
N PRO A 288 -30.93 -13.82 -18.62
CA PRO A 288 -31.23 -12.40 -18.70
C PRO A 288 -30.20 -11.53 -17.94
N PRO A 289 -30.07 -10.25 -18.28
CA PRO A 289 -29.06 -9.37 -17.70
C PRO A 289 -29.35 -9.05 -16.22
N PRO A 290 -28.38 -9.20 -15.31
CA PRO A 290 -28.53 -8.76 -13.91
C PRO A 290 -28.88 -7.28 -13.80
N ALA A 291 -29.84 -6.93 -12.95
CA ALA A 291 -30.11 -5.55 -12.56
C ALA A 291 -29.14 -5.09 -11.46
N TRP A 292 -28.91 -3.77 -11.36
CA TRP A 292 -27.97 -3.20 -10.39
C TRP A 292 -28.69 -2.63 -9.17
N ASP A 293 -28.27 -3.08 -7.99
CA ASP A 293 -28.82 -2.68 -6.70
C ASP A 293 -28.09 -1.47 -6.09
N ALA A 294 -28.68 -0.92 -5.02
CA ALA A 294 -28.24 0.31 -4.37
C ALA A 294 -26.82 0.27 -3.78
N GLY A 295 -26.25 -0.92 -3.54
CA GLY A 295 -24.85 -1.09 -3.09
C GLY A 295 -23.79 -0.85 -4.17
N THR A 296 -24.20 -0.61 -5.42
CA THR A 296 -23.30 -0.29 -6.55
C THR A 296 -22.69 1.11 -6.38
N SER A 297 -21.40 1.27 -6.68
CA SER A 297 -20.72 2.56 -6.62
C SER A 297 -21.42 3.63 -7.47
N PRO A 298 -21.41 4.89 -7.00
CA PRO A 298 -21.91 6.03 -7.77
C PRO A 298 -20.99 6.31 -8.99
N MET A 299 -21.47 7.15 -9.92
CA MET A 299 -20.75 7.48 -11.16
C MET A 299 -19.43 8.20 -10.91
N ILE A 300 -19.37 9.03 -9.86
CA ILE A 300 -18.17 9.71 -9.40
C ILE A 300 -17.83 9.21 -8.00
N VAL A 301 -16.59 8.75 -7.81
CA VAL A 301 -15.98 8.43 -6.53
C VAL A 301 -14.86 9.44 -6.28
N MET A 302 -14.99 10.26 -5.24
CA MET A 302 -13.97 11.24 -4.85
C MET A 302 -13.01 10.63 -3.82
N VAL A 303 -11.72 10.72 -4.08
CA VAL A 303 -10.66 10.23 -3.18
C VAL A 303 -9.71 11.36 -2.79
N ARG A 304 -9.26 11.40 -1.53
CA ARG A 304 -8.30 12.40 -1.06
C ARG A 304 -6.94 12.17 -1.73
N ARG A 305 -6.28 13.24 -2.18
CA ARG A 305 -4.87 13.20 -2.58
C ARG A 305 -4.03 12.58 -1.45
N GLY A 306 -3.25 11.56 -1.78
CA GLY A 306 -2.41 10.84 -0.80
C GLY A 306 -3.17 9.96 0.17
N ALA A 307 -4.41 9.56 -0.13
CA ALA A 307 -5.07 8.45 0.57
C ALA A 307 -4.36 7.12 0.30
N SER A 308 -4.15 6.29 1.32
CA SER A 308 -3.42 5.02 1.20
C SER A 308 -4.23 3.90 0.54
N ASP A 309 -5.56 3.93 0.69
CA ASP A 309 -6.43 2.86 0.16
C ASP A 309 -7.07 3.18 -1.21
N GLY A 310 -6.74 4.34 -1.79
CA GLY A 310 -7.12 4.73 -3.15
C GLY A 310 -8.63 4.78 -3.38
N GLY A 311 -9.06 4.45 -4.62
CA GLY A 311 -10.49 4.37 -4.95
C GLY A 311 -11.09 3.00 -4.66
N VAL A 312 -12.35 3.00 -4.22
CA VAL A 312 -13.14 1.76 -4.03
C VAL A 312 -14.33 1.72 -5.00
N ILE A 313 -14.32 0.73 -5.89
CA ILE A 313 -15.41 0.45 -6.84
C ILE A 313 -16.22 -0.73 -6.32
N ARG A 314 -17.50 -0.51 -6.04
CA ARG A 314 -18.45 -1.50 -5.57
C ARG A 314 -19.46 -1.85 -6.66
N GLY A 315 -19.91 -3.10 -6.70
CA GLY A 315 -21.05 -3.56 -7.49
C GLY A 315 -21.98 -4.40 -6.63
N ALA A 316 -23.29 -4.28 -6.83
CA ALA A 316 -24.29 -5.15 -6.19
C ALA A 316 -25.41 -5.44 -7.20
N TRP A 317 -25.89 -6.68 -7.31
CA TRP A 317 -26.84 -7.05 -8.36
C TRP A 317 -27.89 -8.08 -7.96
N SER A 318 -29.06 -7.95 -8.59
CA SER A 318 -30.19 -8.86 -8.43
C SER A 318 -29.82 -10.27 -8.87
N SER A 319 -30.24 -11.30 -8.13
CA SER A 319 -30.07 -12.69 -8.57
C SER A 319 -30.95 -13.04 -9.77
N ILE A 320 -30.35 -13.73 -10.74
CA ILE A 320 -31.02 -14.27 -11.93
C ILE A 320 -31.46 -15.72 -11.68
N PRO A 321 -32.72 -16.10 -11.96
CA PRO A 321 -33.17 -17.49 -11.87
C PRO A 321 -32.35 -18.43 -12.76
N GLY A 322 -32.01 -19.61 -12.25
CA GLY A 322 -31.21 -20.61 -12.97
C GLY A 322 -29.70 -20.32 -13.04
N ALA A 323 -29.23 -19.15 -12.59
CA ALA A 323 -27.80 -18.85 -12.50
C ALA A 323 -27.11 -19.69 -11.43
N VAL A 324 -25.97 -20.29 -11.77
CA VAL A 324 -25.06 -21.01 -10.86
C VAL A 324 -23.79 -20.22 -10.55
N LYS A 325 -23.46 -19.23 -11.39
CA LYS A 325 -22.36 -18.28 -11.22
C LYS A 325 -22.71 -16.90 -11.78
N TYR A 326 -21.94 -15.89 -11.40
CA TYR A 326 -21.86 -14.60 -12.09
C TYR A 326 -20.44 -14.34 -12.58
N ARG A 327 -20.30 -13.82 -13.79
CA ARG A 327 -19.05 -13.25 -14.28
C ARG A 327 -19.06 -11.74 -14.07
N VAL A 328 -18.17 -11.23 -13.23
CA VAL A 328 -17.95 -9.80 -13.01
C VAL A 328 -16.79 -9.34 -13.88
N GLU A 329 -16.95 -8.19 -14.56
CA GLU A 329 -15.93 -7.62 -15.44
C GLU A 329 -15.77 -6.12 -15.19
N LEU A 330 -14.54 -5.69 -14.92
CA LEU A 330 -14.12 -4.30 -14.73
C LEU A 330 -13.04 -3.96 -15.76
N ALA A 331 -13.26 -2.92 -16.58
CA ALA A 331 -12.37 -2.48 -17.65
C ALA A 331 -12.02 -1.00 -17.54
N THR A 332 -10.91 -0.58 -18.16
CA THR A 332 -10.58 0.85 -18.36
C THR A 332 -11.36 1.44 -19.54
N ASP A 333 -11.77 0.59 -20.49
CA ASP A 333 -12.42 0.99 -21.73
C ASP A 333 -13.90 0.54 -21.82
N SER A 334 -14.67 1.27 -22.63
CA SER A 334 -16.12 1.14 -22.67
C SER A 334 -16.65 -0.11 -23.41
N ARG A 335 -15.77 -0.87 -24.09
CA ARG A 335 -16.06 -2.13 -24.80
C ARG A 335 -15.58 -3.38 -24.07
N PHE A 336 -14.76 -3.24 -23.02
CA PHE A 336 -14.13 -4.33 -22.28
C PHE A 336 -13.09 -5.11 -23.11
N GLU A 337 -12.31 -4.39 -23.92
CA GLU A 337 -11.07 -4.85 -24.55
C GLU A 337 -9.88 -4.80 -23.55
N ASP A 338 -9.81 -3.77 -22.71
CA ASP A 338 -8.77 -3.62 -21.66
C ASP A 338 -9.38 -3.85 -20.27
N LEU A 339 -9.39 -5.13 -19.88
CA LEU A 339 -9.93 -5.60 -18.60
C LEU A 339 -8.88 -5.47 -17.50
N VAL A 340 -9.28 -4.84 -16.39
CA VAL A 340 -8.59 -4.92 -15.10
C VAL A 340 -8.94 -6.25 -14.44
N VAL A 341 -10.23 -6.46 -14.14
CA VAL A 341 -10.76 -7.64 -13.45
C VAL A 341 -11.72 -8.41 -14.36
N ARG A 342 -11.64 -9.74 -14.35
CA ARG A 342 -12.64 -10.67 -14.87
C ARG A 342 -12.65 -11.89 -13.95
N GLU A 343 -13.72 -12.09 -13.21
CA GLU A 343 -13.86 -13.16 -12.19
C GLU A 343 -15.18 -13.90 -12.37
N GLU A 344 -15.20 -15.19 -12.04
CA GLU A 344 -16.43 -16.01 -11.98
C GLU A 344 -16.73 -16.40 -10.53
N VAL A 345 -17.69 -15.71 -9.91
CA VAL A 345 -18.15 -15.94 -8.53
C VAL A 345 -19.38 -16.85 -8.51
N ALA A 346 -19.67 -17.49 -7.38
CA ALA A 346 -20.85 -18.35 -7.19
C ALA A 346 -22.17 -17.55 -7.13
N ALA A 347 -23.32 -18.21 -7.32
CA ALA A 347 -24.63 -17.55 -7.45
C ALA A 347 -25.20 -16.90 -6.15
N ASP A 348 -24.64 -17.24 -5.00
CA ASP A 348 -24.88 -16.59 -3.71
C ASP A 348 -24.11 -15.26 -3.58
N ILE A 349 -22.96 -15.14 -4.25
CA ILE A 349 -22.17 -13.91 -4.31
C ILE A 349 -22.82 -12.91 -5.27
N LYS A 350 -23.49 -11.90 -4.69
CA LYS A 350 -24.25 -10.86 -5.40
C LYS A 350 -23.63 -9.46 -5.28
N ASN A 351 -22.38 -9.38 -4.85
CA ASN A 351 -21.65 -8.14 -4.70
C ASN A 351 -20.16 -8.30 -5.10
N PHE A 352 -19.53 -7.17 -5.41
CA PHE A 352 -18.14 -7.06 -5.83
C PHE A 352 -17.52 -5.79 -5.23
N ARG A 353 -16.23 -5.84 -4.90
CA ARG A 353 -15.47 -4.72 -4.32
C ARG A 353 -14.03 -4.77 -4.83
N ALA A 354 -13.65 -3.78 -5.65
CA ALA A 354 -12.26 -3.52 -6.00
C ALA A 354 -11.75 -2.31 -5.21
N GLU A 355 -10.56 -2.43 -4.62
CA GLU A 355 -9.92 -1.43 -3.76
C GLU A 355 -8.60 -0.96 -4.38
N LYS A 356 -8.02 0.12 -3.83
CA LYS A 356 -6.72 0.67 -4.29
C LYS A 356 -6.74 1.01 -5.79
N MET A 357 -7.93 1.26 -6.32
CA MET A 357 -8.16 1.61 -7.72
C MET A 357 -7.58 3.00 -7.99
N PRO A 358 -6.72 3.16 -9.02
CA PRO A 358 -6.17 4.45 -9.39
C PRO A 358 -7.22 5.49 -9.81
N VAL A 359 -6.78 6.75 -9.86
CA VAL A 359 -7.54 7.86 -10.46
C VAL A 359 -7.73 7.57 -11.95
N GLY A 360 -8.97 7.49 -12.41
CA GLY A 360 -9.27 7.01 -13.76
C GLY A 360 -10.76 6.77 -14.02
N ARG A 361 -11.08 6.42 -15.26
CA ARG A 361 -12.42 6.02 -15.70
C ARG A 361 -12.47 4.51 -15.85
N TYR A 362 -13.50 3.90 -15.29
CA TYR A 362 -13.71 2.46 -15.30
C TYR A 362 -15.13 2.09 -15.73
N PHE A 363 -15.26 0.93 -16.34
CA PHE A 363 -16.52 0.36 -16.80
C PHE A 363 -16.75 -0.98 -16.14
N LEU A 364 -17.93 -1.17 -15.54
CA LEU A 364 -18.30 -2.38 -14.80
C LEU A 364 -19.55 -3.02 -15.44
N ARG A 365 -19.50 -4.34 -15.65
CA ARG A 365 -20.65 -5.17 -16.07
C ARG A 365 -20.64 -6.51 -15.34
N VAL A 366 -21.80 -7.16 -15.27
CA VAL A 366 -21.96 -8.53 -14.77
C VAL A 366 -22.78 -9.33 -15.79
N ARG A 367 -22.40 -10.59 -16.03
CA ARG A 367 -23.17 -11.58 -16.80
C ARG A 367 -23.53 -12.74 -15.87
N ALA A 368 -24.75 -13.26 -15.94
CA ALA A 368 -25.07 -14.53 -15.27
C ALA A 368 -24.45 -15.72 -16.04
N ILE A 369 -24.27 -16.86 -15.39
CA ILE A 369 -23.96 -18.14 -16.04
C ILE A 369 -24.89 -19.19 -15.43
N ASP A 370 -25.60 -19.95 -16.28
CA ASP A 370 -26.58 -20.95 -15.86
C ASP A 370 -25.98 -22.36 -15.66
N GLY A 371 -26.82 -23.29 -15.20
CA GLY A 371 -26.45 -24.70 -15.02
C GLY A 371 -26.05 -25.41 -16.33
N ASP A 372 -26.41 -24.85 -17.49
CA ASP A 372 -26.01 -25.30 -18.81
C ASP A 372 -24.76 -24.55 -19.35
N ASP A 373 -24.01 -23.86 -18.49
CA ASP A 373 -22.74 -23.19 -18.80
C ASP A 373 -22.84 -22.17 -19.97
N PHE A 374 -24.02 -21.59 -20.17
CA PHE A 374 -24.22 -20.47 -21.10
C PHE A 374 -23.89 -19.14 -20.43
N LEU A 375 -23.18 -18.29 -21.17
CA LEU A 375 -22.88 -16.94 -20.70
C LEU A 375 -24.07 -16.02 -20.99
N GLY A 376 -24.65 -15.47 -19.92
CA GLY A 376 -25.79 -14.57 -19.96
C GLY A 376 -25.51 -13.20 -20.57
N ILE A 377 -26.59 -12.48 -20.85
CA ILE A 377 -26.56 -11.11 -21.34
C ILE A 377 -25.92 -10.20 -20.28
N ALA A 378 -25.15 -9.20 -20.70
CA ALA A 378 -24.51 -8.25 -19.78
C ALA A 378 -25.52 -7.28 -19.15
N SER A 379 -25.36 -7.04 -17.85
CA SER A 379 -26.00 -5.93 -17.13
C SER A 379 -25.71 -4.58 -17.80
N VAL A 380 -26.60 -3.60 -17.57
CA VAL A 380 -26.44 -2.25 -18.12
C VAL A 380 -25.12 -1.66 -17.62
N LYS A 381 -24.15 -1.47 -18.55
CA LYS A 381 -22.80 -1.00 -18.25
C LYS A 381 -22.82 0.21 -17.29
N ARG A 382 -22.19 0.07 -16.12
CA ARG A 382 -21.90 1.22 -15.25
C ARG A 382 -20.59 1.85 -15.69
N GLU A 383 -20.55 3.18 -15.75
CA GLU A 383 -19.30 3.93 -15.69
C GLU A 383 -19.11 4.43 -14.26
N VAL A 384 -17.87 4.32 -13.77
CA VAL A 384 -17.40 4.89 -12.50
C VAL A 384 -16.09 5.63 -12.79
N SER A 385 -16.04 6.93 -12.51
CA SER A 385 -14.82 7.73 -12.57
C SER A 385 -14.33 8.03 -11.15
N ILE A 386 -13.11 7.60 -10.84
CA ILE A 386 -12.39 7.96 -9.63
C ILE A 386 -11.70 9.30 -9.87
N VAL A 387 -11.98 10.27 -9.02
CA VAL A 387 -11.53 11.66 -9.12
C VAL A 387 -10.69 11.99 -7.90
N GLU A 388 -9.47 12.49 -8.12
CA GLU A 388 -8.63 12.99 -7.04
C GLU A 388 -9.17 14.33 -6.52
N VAL A 389 -9.22 14.48 -5.21
CA VAL A 389 -9.57 15.71 -4.51
C VAL A 389 -8.44 16.05 -3.54
N ALA A 390 -7.73 17.14 -3.82
CA ALA A 390 -6.81 17.75 -2.88
C ALA A 390 -7.55 18.85 -2.09
N GLY A 391 -7.06 19.20 -0.91
CA GLY A 391 -7.62 20.33 -0.18
C GLY A 391 -6.95 20.54 1.15
N SER A 392 -7.25 21.68 1.76
CA SER A 392 -6.82 22.02 3.10
C SER A 392 -7.76 21.40 4.15
N GLY A 393 -7.37 21.38 5.42
CA GLY A 393 -8.11 20.75 6.53
C GLY A 393 -8.10 19.21 6.54
N SER A 394 -8.72 18.64 7.58
CA SER A 394 -8.96 17.19 7.67
C SER A 394 -10.10 16.78 6.73
N MET A 395 -9.87 15.77 5.89
CA MET A 395 -10.90 15.17 5.04
C MET A 395 -10.79 13.64 5.10
N PRO A 396 -11.92 12.91 5.02
CA PRO A 396 -11.90 11.45 4.90
C PRO A 396 -11.23 11.00 3.59
N GLU A 397 -10.67 9.79 3.56
CA GLU A 397 -10.00 9.26 2.37
C GLU A 397 -10.92 9.13 1.15
N GLN A 398 -12.20 8.78 1.36
CA GLN A 398 -13.23 8.78 0.32
C GLN A 398 -14.36 9.73 0.75
N LEU A 399 -14.71 10.70 -0.11
CA LEU A 399 -15.73 11.69 0.19
C LEU A 399 -17.14 11.18 -0.19
N GLY A 400 -18.13 11.48 0.66
CA GLY A 400 -19.53 11.09 0.49
C GLY A 400 -20.30 11.98 -0.50
N LYS A 401 -21.61 11.73 -0.66
CA LYS A 401 -22.51 12.61 -1.44
C LYS A 401 -22.77 13.97 -0.77
N ARG A 402 -22.53 14.06 0.54
CA ARG A 402 -22.50 15.32 1.30
C ARG A 402 -21.03 15.66 1.54
N LEU A 403 -20.64 16.86 1.16
CA LEU A 403 -19.29 17.39 1.29
C LEU A 403 -19.34 18.39 2.45
N GLU A 404 -18.95 17.92 3.64
CA GLU A 404 -18.81 18.77 4.82
C GLU A 404 -17.52 19.57 4.70
N VAL A 405 -17.65 20.90 4.67
CA VAL A 405 -16.56 21.84 4.40
C VAL A 405 -16.62 23.05 5.34
N HIS A 406 -15.48 23.67 5.62
CA HIS A 406 -15.41 24.92 6.39
C HIS A 406 -15.14 26.12 5.47
N ARG A 407 -15.62 27.31 5.84
CA ARG A 407 -15.56 28.53 5.01
C ARG A 407 -14.15 29.03 4.62
N TYR A 408 -13.10 28.48 5.24
CA TYR A 408 -11.71 28.81 4.92
C TYR A 408 -11.06 27.80 3.97
N GLN A 409 -11.70 26.66 3.74
CA GLN A 409 -11.11 25.55 3.02
C GLN A 409 -10.94 25.86 1.52
N GLN A 410 -9.91 25.26 0.92
CA GLN A 410 -9.76 25.19 -0.53
C GLN A 410 -9.83 23.73 -0.99
N LEU A 411 -10.53 23.48 -2.10
CA LEU A 411 -10.75 22.15 -2.67
C LEU A 411 -10.20 22.08 -4.09
N GLY A 412 -9.00 21.52 -4.24
CA GLY A 412 -8.37 21.25 -5.52
C GLY A 412 -9.01 20.04 -6.22
N LEU A 413 -9.61 20.24 -7.39
CA LEU A 413 -10.33 19.21 -8.12
C LEU A 413 -9.48 18.60 -9.26
N GLY A 414 -8.97 17.39 -9.03
CA GLY A 414 -8.24 16.56 -10.00
C GLY A 414 -9.16 15.88 -11.02
N VAL A 415 -10.08 16.64 -11.61
CA VAL A 415 -11.12 16.12 -12.51
C VAL A 415 -10.55 15.89 -13.93
N PRO A 416 -10.70 14.69 -14.52
CA PRO A 416 -10.25 14.42 -15.88
C PRO A 416 -11.07 15.20 -16.93
N LYS A 417 -10.44 15.56 -18.05
CA LYS A 417 -11.03 16.33 -19.16
C LYS A 417 -12.25 15.69 -19.86
N SER A 418 -12.58 14.44 -19.49
CA SER A 418 -13.76 13.70 -19.95
C SER A 418 -15.03 13.98 -19.11
N LEU A 419 -14.89 14.68 -17.98
CA LEU A 419 -15.99 15.12 -17.13
C LEU A 419 -16.20 16.63 -17.22
N GLU A 420 -17.44 17.06 -17.01
CA GLU A 420 -17.84 18.46 -16.84
C GLU A 420 -18.44 18.65 -15.45
N VAL A 421 -18.26 19.86 -14.89
CA VAL A 421 -18.79 20.27 -13.59
C VAL A 421 -19.71 21.48 -13.76
N ARG A 422 -20.84 21.46 -13.07
CA ARG A 422 -21.71 22.61 -12.82
C ARG A 422 -21.65 22.95 -11.33
N VAL A 423 -21.50 24.24 -11.04
CA VAL A 423 -21.59 24.79 -9.69
C VAL A 423 -22.99 25.40 -9.54
N ASP A 424 -23.76 24.93 -8.56
CA ASP A 424 -25.18 25.26 -8.36
C ASP A 424 -26.03 25.20 -9.65
N GLU A 425 -26.62 26.32 -10.06
CA GLU A 425 -27.48 26.47 -11.25
C GLU A 425 -26.71 27.03 -12.47
N GLY A 426 -25.37 26.99 -12.44
CA GLY A 426 -24.54 27.48 -13.55
C GLY A 426 -24.59 26.62 -14.81
N ALA A 427 -23.77 26.96 -15.80
CA ALA A 427 -23.51 26.05 -16.92
C ALA A 427 -22.59 24.89 -16.50
N PHE A 428 -22.72 23.74 -17.15
CA PHE A 428 -21.68 22.72 -17.12
C PHE A 428 -20.47 23.17 -17.93
N GLY A 429 -19.28 23.01 -17.37
CA GLY A 429 -18.01 23.38 -18.02
C GLY A 429 -16.83 22.56 -17.51
N PRO A 430 -15.58 22.92 -17.88
CA PRO A 430 -14.39 22.31 -17.29
C PRO A 430 -14.35 22.59 -15.78
N ALA A 431 -13.91 21.62 -14.99
CA ALA A 431 -13.79 21.79 -13.53
C ALA A 431 -12.84 22.96 -13.18
N PRO A 432 -13.19 23.81 -12.19
CA PRO A 432 -12.25 24.77 -11.64
C PRO A 432 -11.11 23.99 -10.95
N LYS A 433 -9.85 24.41 -11.16
CA LYS A 433 -8.68 23.73 -10.56
C LYS A 433 -8.74 23.70 -9.03
N VAL A 434 -9.30 24.76 -8.44
CA VAL A 434 -9.55 24.92 -7.00
C VAL A 434 -10.91 25.60 -6.83
N ILE A 435 -11.74 25.08 -5.92
CA ILE A 435 -12.89 25.80 -5.37
C ILE A 435 -12.43 26.43 -4.05
N ASP A 436 -12.75 27.71 -3.85
CA ASP A 436 -12.35 28.47 -2.67
C ASP A 436 -13.60 28.86 -1.87
N PHE A 437 -13.87 28.14 -0.78
CA PHE A 437 -15.11 28.31 -0.01
C PHE A 437 -15.22 29.64 0.74
N GLY A 438 -14.14 30.44 0.75
CA GLY A 438 -14.14 31.82 1.25
C GLY A 438 -14.49 32.88 0.19
N LEU A 439 -14.40 32.53 -1.10
CA LEU A 439 -14.70 33.42 -2.24
C LEU A 439 -16.00 33.05 -2.95
N VAL A 440 -16.35 31.77 -3.00
CA VAL A 440 -17.61 31.24 -3.53
C VAL A 440 -18.23 30.29 -2.52
N THR A 441 -19.54 30.41 -2.29
CA THR A 441 -20.26 29.57 -1.32
C THR A 441 -21.26 28.63 -2.01
N PRO A 442 -20.79 27.68 -2.83
CA PRO A 442 -21.68 26.78 -3.57
C PRO A 442 -22.48 25.87 -2.64
N ARG A 443 -23.72 25.51 -3.02
CA ARG A 443 -24.55 24.54 -2.29
C ARG A 443 -24.56 23.16 -2.95
N ARG A 444 -24.32 23.09 -4.26
CA ARG A 444 -24.25 21.85 -5.05
C ARG A 444 -23.08 21.87 -6.02
N LEU A 445 -22.42 20.73 -6.14
CA LEU A 445 -21.46 20.43 -7.21
C LEU A 445 -21.99 19.25 -8.04
N SER A 446 -22.39 19.51 -9.27
CA SER A 446 -22.92 18.51 -10.20
C SER A 446 -21.86 18.10 -11.21
N PHE A 447 -21.68 16.80 -11.41
CA PHE A 447 -20.67 16.22 -12.29
C PHE A 447 -21.34 15.36 -13.36
N ARG A 448 -20.86 15.41 -14.61
CA ARG A 448 -21.35 14.56 -15.70
C ARG A 448 -20.24 14.16 -16.66
N GLY A 449 -20.46 13.12 -17.47
CA GLY A 449 -19.64 12.88 -18.66
C GLY A 449 -19.83 14.00 -19.68
N ARG A 450 -18.75 14.39 -20.38
CA ARG A 450 -18.76 15.50 -21.32
C ARG A 450 -19.73 15.25 -22.48
N GLY A 451 -20.80 16.05 -22.56
CA GLY A 451 -21.89 15.88 -23.53
C GLY A 451 -22.92 14.80 -23.17
N GLU A 452 -22.85 14.21 -21.98
CA GLU A 452 -23.82 13.23 -21.48
C GLU A 452 -24.94 13.91 -20.70
N SER A 453 -26.13 13.29 -20.65
CA SER A 453 -27.29 13.78 -19.88
C SER A 453 -27.31 13.31 -18.42
N ARG A 454 -26.51 12.30 -18.06
CA ARG A 454 -26.49 11.72 -16.72
C ARG A 454 -25.52 12.51 -15.83
N GLU A 455 -26.08 13.18 -14.83
CA GLU A 455 -25.31 13.87 -13.79
C GLU A 455 -25.33 13.13 -12.44
N GLN A 456 -24.36 13.46 -11.59
CA GLN A 456 -24.32 13.14 -10.17
C GLN A 456 -24.03 14.42 -9.39
N THR A 457 -24.91 14.74 -8.45
CA THR A 457 -24.81 15.95 -7.62
C THR A 457 -24.35 15.60 -6.21
N PHE A 458 -23.41 16.39 -5.73
CA PHE A 458 -22.92 16.42 -4.35
C PHE A 458 -23.49 17.66 -3.66
N GLU A 459 -24.02 17.49 -2.45
CA GLU A 459 -24.45 18.56 -1.55
C GLU A 459 -23.23 19.13 -0.82
N VAL A 460 -23.12 20.46 -0.72
CA VAL A 460 -22.06 21.12 0.04
C VAL A 460 -22.66 21.64 1.35
N VAL A 461 -22.16 21.14 2.47
CA VAL A 461 -22.65 21.42 3.82
C VAL A 461 -21.59 22.21 4.57
N TYR A 462 -21.94 23.41 5.03
CA TYR A 462 -20.98 24.28 5.72
C TYR A 462 -20.99 23.98 7.22
N VAL A 463 -19.83 23.53 7.72
CA VAL A 463 -19.56 23.40 9.15
C VAL A 463 -18.90 24.69 9.60
N GLU A 464 -19.57 25.46 10.47
CA GLU A 464 -18.97 26.68 11.04
C GLU A 464 -17.88 26.28 12.06
N PRO A 465 -16.64 26.76 11.88
CA PRO A 465 -15.49 26.31 12.65
C PRO A 465 -15.51 26.88 14.07
N ARG A 466 -15.08 26.06 15.04
CA ARG A 466 -15.03 26.43 16.45
C ARG A 466 -13.59 26.50 16.98
N ALA A 467 -13.37 27.41 17.92
CA ALA A 467 -12.13 27.50 18.69
C ALA A 467 -12.29 26.75 20.02
N GLU A 468 -11.38 25.82 20.32
CA GLU A 468 -11.21 25.29 21.67
C GLU A 468 -10.26 26.21 22.43
N LEU A 469 -10.73 26.81 23.54
CA LEU A 469 -10.02 27.89 24.23
C LEU A 469 -9.44 27.43 25.57
N GLN A 470 -8.21 27.83 25.87
CA GLN A 470 -7.59 27.71 27.19
C GLN A 470 -6.99 29.05 27.59
N ILE A 471 -7.26 29.51 28.81
CA ILE A 471 -6.79 30.80 29.33
C ILE A 471 -5.99 30.53 30.60
N THR A 472 -4.71 30.88 30.61
CA THR A 472 -3.81 30.75 31.76
C THR A 472 -3.25 32.10 32.14
N ARG A 473 -2.89 32.29 33.42
CA ARG A 473 -2.09 33.45 33.86
C ARG A 473 -0.61 33.06 33.84
N ASP A 474 0.20 33.83 33.12
CA ASP A 474 1.67 33.72 33.12
C ASP A 474 2.23 34.26 34.46
N GLU A 475 3.50 33.97 34.74
CA GLU A 475 4.20 34.43 35.96
C GLU A 475 4.23 35.97 36.08
N ASP A 476 4.23 36.69 34.95
CA ASP A 476 4.11 38.17 34.89
C ASP A 476 2.71 38.71 35.23
N GLY A 477 1.75 37.86 35.62
CA GLY A 477 0.34 38.22 35.85
C GLY A 477 -0.50 38.42 34.59
N ALA A 478 0.14 38.56 33.43
CA ALA A 478 -0.49 38.63 32.11
C ALA A 478 -1.30 37.37 31.76
N LEU A 479 -2.35 37.51 30.95
CA LEU A 479 -3.17 36.38 30.50
C LEU A 479 -2.66 35.83 29.17
N ARG A 480 -2.35 34.54 29.12
CA ARG A 480 -2.05 33.78 27.90
C ARG A 480 -3.33 33.07 27.45
N VAL A 481 -3.76 33.37 26.22
CA VAL A 481 -4.85 32.67 25.55
C VAL A 481 -4.24 31.70 24.54
N GLU A 482 -4.48 30.41 24.73
CA GLU A 482 -4.24 29.39 23.71
C GLU A 482 -5.57 29.00 23.03
N SER A 483 -5.50 28.62 21.76
CA SER A 483 -6.63 28.19 20.96
C SER A 483 -6.23 27.07 20.01
N ALA A 484 -7.04 26.02 19.94
CA ALA A 484 -6.98 25.00 18.90
C ALA A 484 -8.20 25.12 17.97
N PHE A 485 -8.07 24.65 16.72
CA PHE A 485 -9.12 24.74 15.70
C PHE A 485 -9.34 23.35 15.06
N PRO A 486 -10.07 22.43 15.74
CA PRO A 486 -10.23 21.05 15.30
C PRO A 486 -10.69 20.91 13.84
N GLY A 487 -9.99 20.05 13.09
CA GLY A 487 -10.29 19.74 11.69
C GLY A 487 -9.77 20.74 10.65
N ILE A 488 -9.10 21.82 11.07
CA ILE A 488 -8.59 22.87 10.19
C ILE A 488 -7.06 22.87 10.25
N ASP A 489 -6.41 22.87 9.08
CA ASP A 489 -4.95 22.91 9.00
C ASP A 489 -4.38 24.27 9.40
N ALA A 490 -3.16 24.24 9.94
CA ALA A 490 -2.48 25.42 10.45
C ALA A 490 -2.27 26.53 9.40
N ASP A 491 -2.12 26.18 8.12
CA ASP A 491 -1.98 27.17 7.04
C ASP A 491 -3.32 27.86 6.71
N SER A 492 -4.44 27.14 6.71
CA SER A 492 -5.78 27.74 6.62
C SER A 492 -6.06 28.68 7.79
N VAL A 493 -5.70 28.28 9.02
CA VAL A 493 -5.85 29.14 10.21
C VAL A 493 -4.99 30.41 10.06
N LYS A 494 -3.69 30.25 9.79
CA LYS A 494 -2.71 31.35 9.72
C LYS A 494 -2.93 32.31 8.55
N SER A 495 -3.30 31.80 7.37
CA SER A 495 -3.36 32.62 6.14
C SER A 495 -4.75 33.14 5.79
N ARG A 496 -5.83 32.44 6.21
CA ARG A 496 -7.20 32.68 5.73
C ARG A 496 -8.17 33.06 6.85
N MET A 497 -8.23 32.26 7.92
CA MET A 497 -9.04 32.59 9.11
C MET A 497 -8.46 33.81 9.84
N LYS A 498 -7.13 33.84 10.03
CA LYS A 498 -6.36 34.89 10.72
C LYS A 498 -7.02 35.30 12.05
N PRO A 499 -7.19 34.35 12.99
CA PRO A 499 -8.01 34.58 14.17
C PRO A 499 -7.39 35.62 15.11
N GLN A 500 -8.26 36.43 15.70
CA GLN A 500 -7.92 37.53 16.60
C GLN A 500 -8.59 37.30 17.96
N VAL A 501 -7.93 37.76 19.02
CA VAL A 501 -8.53 37.77 20.36
C VAL A 501 -9.17 39.14 20.62
N ARG A 502 -10.44 39.14 21.02
CA ARG A 502 -11.16 40.27 21.57
C ARG A 502 -11.42 40.02 23.05
N VAL A 503 -11.21 41.03 23.87
CA VAL A 503 -11.44 40.95 25.32
C VAL A 503 -12.49 41.97 25.71
N ARG A 504 -13.46 41.57 26.55
CA ARG A 504 -14.48 42.43 27.15
C ARG A 504 -14.62 42.12 28.63
N LYS A 505 -14.69 43.15 29.47
CA LYS A 505 -14.96 42.99 30.91
C LYS A 505 -16.40 42.47 31.08
N ALA A 506 -16.59 41.44 31.89
CA ALA A 506 -17.93 41.00 32.27
C ALA A 506 -18.41 41.92 33.40
N LEU A 507 -19.56 42.56 33.22
CA LEU A 507 -20.30 43.19 34.31
C LEU A 507 -21.26 42.15 34.91
N LEU A 508 -21.32 42.13 36.24
CA LEU A 508 -22.36 41.42 36.97
C LEU A 508 -23.66 42.22 36.82
N GLU A 509 -24.60 41.63 36.07
CA GLU A 509 -25.98 42.10 35.80
C GLU A 509 -26.12 43.40 34.96
N GLY A 510 -27.23 43.47 34.19
CA GLY A 510 -27.75 44.74 33.65
C GLY A 510 -27.68 44.91 32.13
N GLU A 511 -26.66 45.65 31.67
CA GLU A 511 -26.72 46.42 30.40
C GLU A 511 -25.50 46.18 29.48
N PRO A 512 -25.69 46.02 28.16
CA PRO A 512 -24.60 45.92 27.18
C PRO A 512 -24.01 47.31 26.84
N VAL A 513 -23.15 47.83 27.72
CA VAL A 513 -22.49 49.15 27.51
C VAL A 513 -21.68 49.14 26.21
N THR A 514 -22.13 49.94 25.23
CA THR A 514 -21.33 50.34 24.08
C THR A 514 -20.37 51.44 24.52
N VAL A 515 -19.14 51.06 24.89
CA VAL A 515 -18.09 52.03 25.25
C VAL A 515 -17.57 52.68 23.97
N ASP A 516 -18.05 53.89 23.69
CA ASP A 516 -17.54 54.73 22.60
C ASP A 516 -16.05 55.03 22.81
N GLY A 517 -15.22 54.52 21.90
CA GLY A 517 -13.77 54.74 21.88
C GLY A 517 -12.95 53.72 22.68
N ALA A 518 -12.20 52.88 21.95
CA ALA A 518 -11.06 52.09 22.45
C ALA A 518 -11.30 51.04 23.57
N GLY A 519 -12.55 50.73 23.96
CA GLY A 519 -12.86 49.72 24.99
C GLY A 519 -12.54 48.26 24.66
N VAL A 520 -12.04 47.94 23.46
CA VAL A 520 -11.62 46.58 23.06
C VAL A 520 -10.10 46.54 22.91
N ALA A 521 -9.42 45.85 23.83
CA ALA A 521 -8.01 45.50 23.67
C ALA A 521 -7.89 44.43 22.57
N LEU A 522 -7.66 44.86 21.32
CA LEU A 522 -7.29 43.99 20.20
C LEU A 522 -5.86 43.49 20.39
N ALA A 523 -5.73 42.38 21.10
CA ALA A 523 -4.50 41.62 21.22
C ALA A 523 -4.13 40.95 19.87
N PRO A 524 -2.85 40.58 19.64
CA PRO A 524 -2.38 40.22 18.31
C PRO A 524 -3.07 38.97 17.73
N LEU A 525 -2.92 38.82 16.41
CA LEU A 525 -3.18 37.56 15.69
C LEU A 525 -2.60 36.38 16.49
N LEU A 526 -3.41 35.37 16.76
CA LEU A 526 -2.93 34.17 17.45
C LEU A 526 -1.81 33.53 16.60
N THR A 527 -0.60 33.44 17.14
CA THR A 527 0.57 32.87 16.44
C THR A 527 0.77 31.39 16.80
N PRO A 528 1.31 30.54 15.91
CA PRO A 528 1.60 29.14 16.22
C PRO A 528 2.39 28.99 17.53
N SER A 529 1.88 28.15 18.44
CA SER A 529 2.47 27.93 19.76
C SER A 529 3.64 26.94 19.66
N THR A 530 4.69 27.18 20.44
CA THR A 530 5.80 26.23 20.59
C THR A 530 5.39 24.91 21.25
N ALA A 531 4.19 24.84 21.84
CA ALA A 531 3.64 23.65 22.48
C ALA A 531 2.97 22.65 21.52
N GLY A 532 2.82 22.97 20.22
CA GLY A 532 2.27 22.03 19.24
C GLY A 532 1.83 22.68 17.93
N VAL A 533 1.98 21.95 16.82
CA VAL A 533 1.80 22.43 15.43
C VAL A 533 0.40 23.01 15.13
N GLU A 534 -0.62 22.64 15.90
CA GLU A 534 -2.02 23.01 15.67
C GLU A 534 -2.61 23.97 16.74
N ARG A 535 -1.79 24.40 17.71
CA ARG A 535 -2.19 25.41 18.71
C ARG A 535 -1.71 26.80 18.30
N PHE A 536 -2.56 27.80 18.54
CA PHE A 536 -2.24 29.20 18.31
C PHE A 536 -2.42 29.97 19.62
N ALA A 537 -1.54 30.92 19.91
CA ALA A 537 -1.50 31.62 21.19
C ALA A 537 -1.31 33.14 21.04
N ALA A 538 -1.85 33.89 21.99
CA ALA A 538 -1.57 35.31 22.19
C ALA A 538 -1.39 35.60 23.69
N LYS A 539 -0.44 36.48 24.01
CA LYS A 539 -0.29 37.07 25.35
C LYS A 539 -1.04 38.40 25.38
N LEU A 540 -2.04 38.48 26.24
CA LEU A 540 -2.76 39.71 26.56
C LEU A 540 -1.87 40.58 27.46
N PRO A 541 -2.02 41.93 27.45
CA PRO A 541 -1.45 42.78 28.49
C PRO A 541 -2.02 42.42 29.87
N LEU A 542 -1.45 42.99 30.94
CA LEU A 542 -2.02 42.85 32.28
C LEU A 542 -3.46 43.38 32.30
N ILE A 543 -4.41 42.60 32.83
CA ILE A 543 -5.83 42.97 32.91
C ILE A 543 -6.28 43.02 34.37
N GLU A 544 -6.60 44.23 34.83
CA GLU A 544 -7.16 44.50 36.16
C GLU A 544 -8.70 44.35 36.12
N ALA A 545 -9.15 43.10 36.04
CA ALA A 545 -10.56 42.76 36.10
C ALA A 545 -10.78 41.33 36.65
N ASP A 546 -11.72 41.20 37.56
CA ASP A 546 -12.03 39.93 38.25
C ASP A 546 -12.83 38.96 37.38
N HIS A 547 -13.52 39.48 36.36
CA HIS A 547 -14.36 38.71 35.43
C HIS A 547 -14.17 39.23 33.99
N VAL A 548 -13.75 38.35 33.08
CA VAL A 548 -13.36 38.70 31.70
C VAL A 548 -13.94 37.69 30.72
N VAL A 549 -14.60 38.15 29.66
CA VAL A 549 -14.93 37.29 28.50
C VAL A 549 -13.86 37.48 27.43
N VAL A 550 -13.21 36.38 27.06
CA VAL A 550 -12.29 36.29 25.94
C VAL A 550 -13.02 35.66 24.76
N SER A 551 -13.07 36.39 23.66
CA SER A 551 -13.68 35.98 22.40
C SER A 551 -12.61 35.78 21.34
N VAL A 552 -12.62 34.64 20.65
CA VAL A 552 -11.83 34.44 19.44
C VAL A 552 -12.72 34.64 18.23
N VAL A 553 -12.28 35.49 17.31
CA VAL A 553 -12.99 35.87 16.09
C VAL A 553 -12.15 35.67 14.84
N ASP A 554 -12.77 35.55 13.67
CA ASP A 554 -12.06 35.57 12.39
C ASP A 554 -11.59 36.99 12.00
N ALA A 555 -10.79 37.10 10.95
CA ALA A 555 -10.35 38.39 10.41
C ALA A 555 -11.46 39.26 9.77
N GLN A 556 -12.73 38.85 9.83
CA GLN A 556 -13.91 39.64 9.50
C GLN A 556 -14.75 39.96 10.76
N GLY A 557 -14.30 39.54 11.94
CA GLY A 557 -14.92 39.79 13.23
C GLY A 557 -16.05 38.83 13.62
N ARG A 558 -16.25 37.72 12.91
CA ARG A 558 -17.25 36.68 13.23
C ARG A 558 -16.77 35.79 14.38
N PRO A 559 -17.64 35.41 15.34
CA PRO A 559 -17.25 34.59 16.49
C PRO A 559 -16.88 33.16 16.08
N LEU A 560 -15.81 32.65 16.69
CA LEU A 560 -15.32 31.27 16.58
C LEU A 560 -15.40 30.53 17.94
N GLY A 561 -15.33 31.26 19.05
CA GLY A 561 -15.55 30.73 20.39
C GLY A 561 -15.45 31.84 21.44
N ASP A 562 -16.18 31.68 22.55
CA ASP A 562 -16.12 32.55 23.73
C ASP A 562 -15.74 31.68 24.94
N ALA A 563 -14.93 32.23 25.84
CA ALA A 563 -14.61 31.64 27.14
C ALA A 563 -14.50 32.74 28.21
N THR A 564 -15.02 32.48 29.40
CA THR A 564 -14.79 33.34 30.58
C THR A 564 -13.48 32.96 31.27
N TRP A 565 -12.79 33.98 31.78
CA TRP A 565 -11.73 33.86 32.77
C TRP A 565 -12.10 34.70 33.98
N ASP A 566 -12.03 34.07 35.15
CA ASP A 566 -12.29 34.69 36.44
C ASP A 566 -10.97 34.75 37.23
N ALA A 567 -10.75 35.84 37.96
CA ALA A 567 -9.58 35.98 38.80
C ALA A 567 -9.64 34.99 39.99
N PRO A 568 -8.53 34.30 40.33
CA PRO A 568 -8.46 33.51 41.56
C PRO A 568 -8.74 34.40 42.78
N ARG A 569 -9.64 33.94 43.65
CA ARG A 569 -9.97 34.67 44.88
C ARG A 569 -8.80 34.59 45.87
N GLU A 570 -8.48 35.70 46.53
CA GLU A 570 -7.45 35.69 47.58
C GLU A 570 -7.78 34.64 48.66
N GLY A 571 -6.81 33.76 48.93
CA GLY A 571 -6.95 32.63 49.84
C GLY A 571 -7.18 31.28 49.16
N GLU A 572 -7.56 31.23 47.88
CA GLU A 572 -7.58 29.97 47.13
C GLU A 572 -6.14 29.59 46.73
N ALA A 573 -5.57 28.62 47.45
CA ALA A 573 -4.20 28.16 47.22
C ALA A 573 -4.03 27.67 45.78
N PRO A 574 -2.86 27.89 45.14
CA PRO A 574 -2.62 27.41 43.79
C PRO A 574 -2.89 25.90 43.73
N PRO A 575 -3.56 25.39 42.68
CA PRO A 575 -3.92 23.99 42.61
C PRO A 575 -2.65 23.15 42.76
N LEU A 576 -2.59 22.36 43.83
CA LEU A 576 -1.46 21.51 44.13
C LEU A 576 -1.14 20.71 42.87
N ARG A 577 0.03 20.97 42.27
CA ARG A 577 0.59 20.06 41.27
C ARG A 577 0.64 18.71 41.95
N LEU A 578 -0.22 17.79 41.53
CA LEU A 578 -0.29 16.45 42.12
C LEU A 578 1.05 15.80 41.85
N ARG A 579 1.91 15.79 42.87
CA ARG A 579 3.24 15.20 42.81
C ARG A 579 3.11 13.80 42.26
N GLU A 580 3.81 13.53 41.17
CA GLU A 580 3.83 12.20 40.56
C GLU A 580 4.30 11.21 41.64
N PRO A 581 3.47 10.20 41.99
CA PRO A 581 3.77 9.31 43.09
C PRO A 581 4.96 8.44 42.73
N VAL A 582 6.02 8.51 43.54
CA VAL A 582 7.21 7.68 43.32
C VAL A 582 6.99 6.35 44.04
N ILE A 583 6.74 5.30 43.24
CA ILE A 583 6.46 3.95 43.71
C ILE A 583 7.73 3.10 43.58
N GLY A 584 8.27 2.69 44.73
CA GLY A 584 9.54 2.00 44.87
C GLY A 584 10.77 2.94 44.85
N PRO A 585 11.94 2.45 45.31
CA PRO A 585 13.22 3.13 45.08
C PRO A 585 13.56 3.11 43.58
N SER A 586 14.24 4.15 43.05
CA SER A 586 14.70 4.12 41.65
C SER A 586 15.80 3.06 41.43
N PHE A 587 16.62 2.83 42.45
CA PHE A 587 17.66 1.82 42.48
C PHE A 587 17.54 0.98 43.76
N SER A 588 17.51 -0.33 43.61
CA SER A 588 17.55 -1.29 44.71
C SER A 588 18.70 -2.27 44.47
N ALA A 589 19.40 -2.66 45.55
CA ALA A 589 20.51 -3.60 45.44
C ALA A 589 20.00 -5.01 45.09
N SER A 590 20.10 -5.41 43.81
CA SER A 590 19.72 -6.73 43.31
C SER A 590 20.88 -7.73 43.40
N GLY A 591 20.62 -9.02 43.21
CA GLY A 591 21.67 -9.99 42.91
C GLY A 591 22.43 -9.62 41.62
N LEU A 592 23.67 -10.09 41.50
CA LEU A 592 24.47 -9.91 40.27
C LEU A 592 24.38 -11.14 39.36
N HIS A 593 24.52 -12.34 39.91
CA HIS A 593 24.56 -13.62 39.18
C HIS A 593 23.37 -13.76 38.18
N PRO A 594 23.58 -14.22 36.92
CA PRO A 594 22.54 -14.19 35.88
C PRO A 594 21.21 -14.84 36.28
N ALA A 595 21.27 -15.96 37.03
CA ALA A 595 20.08 -16.64 37.54
C ALA A 595 19.27 -15.84 38.60
N VAL A 596 19.72 -14.66 39.06
CA VAL A 596 18.99 -13.77 39.98
C VAL A 596 19.04 -12.27 39.62
N SER A 597 19.64 -11.86 38.49
CA SER A 597 19.89 -10.44 38.15
C SER A 597 18.65 -9.61 37.73
N THR A 598 17.44 -10.03 38.09
CA THR A 598 16.21 -9.26 37.84
C THR A 598 16.11 -8.04 38.76
N ARG A 599 15.20 -7.11 38.45
CA ARG A 599 15.08 -5.81 39.12
C ARG A 599 13.65 -5.47 39.50
N LEU A 600 13.51 -4.79 40.63
CA LEU A 600 12.27 -4.17 41.06
C LEU A 600 11.93 -3.03 40.08
N TRP A 601 10.75 -3.05 39.46
CA TRP A 601 10.31 -2.06 38.48
C TRP A 601 8.85 -1.66 38.70
N SER A 602 8.54 -0.37 38.58
CA SER A 602 7.18 0.16 38.74
C SER A 602 6.48 0.27 37.39
N ALA A 603 5.15 0.10 37.37
CA ALA A 603 4.34 0.40 36.20
C ALA A 603 4.31 1.91 35.89
N GLN A 604 4.38 2.75 36.92
CA GLN A 604 4.64 4.19 36.81
C GLN A 604 6.14 4.43 36.96
N ARG A 605 6.85 4.69 35.85
CA ARG A 605 8.29 4.97 35.84
C ARG A 605 8.56 6.47 35.77
N THR A 606 9.46 6.95 36.62
CA THR A 606 10.05 8.29 36.49
C THR A 606 11.26 8.21 35.56
N SER A 607 11.35 9.10 34.56
CA SER A 607 12.49 9.12 33.64
C SER A 607 13.80 9.34 34.39
N SER A 608 14.76 8.44 34.19
CA SER A 608 16.05 8.46 34.89
C SER A 608 17.17 7.83 34.07
N ALA A 609 18.40 8.25 34.35
CA ALA A 609 19.61 7.68 33.76
C ALA A 609 20.69 7.57 34.84
N GLU A 610 21.21 6.38 35.09
CA GLU A 610 22.09 6.08 36.22
C GLU A 610 23.29 5.22 35.82
N VAL A 611 24.38 5.38 36.56
CA VAL A 611 25.57 4.51 36.52
C VAL A 611 25.84 4.03 37.93
N PHE A 612 26.05 2.72 38.08
CA PHE A 612 26.35 2.12 39.38
C PHE A 612 27.51 1.13 39.28
N ALA A 613 28.13 0.88 40.44
CA ALA A 613 29.14 -0.16 40.64
C ALA A 613 28.69 -1.12 41.75
N GLY A 614 28.80 -2.41 41.50
CA GLY A 614 28.59 -3.49 42.45
C GLY A 614 29.92 -4.16 42.81
N ALA A 615 30.15 -4.39 44.10
CA ALA A 615 31.35 -5.03 44.63
C ALA A 615 30.98 -6.20 45.54
N ALA A 616 31.63 -7.34 45.31
CA ALA A 616 31.53 -8.54 46.12
C ALA A 616 32.96 -8.96 46.48
N ARG A 617 33.22 -9.21 47.77
CA ARG A 617 34.57 -9.23 48.36
C ARG A 617 35.28 -7.88 48.14
N ASN A 618 36.61 -7.88 48.02
CA ASN A 618 37.42 -6.66 47.92
C ASN A 618 37.52 -6.09 46.49
N ASP A 619 36.93 -6.77 45.50
CA ASP A 619 37.00 -6.42 44.08
C ASP A 619 35.69 -5.79 43.58
N VAL A 620 35.78 -4.93 42.55
CA VAL A 620 34.60 -4.39 41.87
C VAL A 620 34.11 -5.42 40.85
N ALA A 621 32.98 -6.05 41.13
CA ALA A 621 32.44 -7.13 40.32
C ALA A 621 31.80 -6.64 39.01
N GLN A 622 31.03 -5.54 39.07
CA GLN A 622 30.32 -4.98 37.92
C GLN A 622 30.30 -3.45 37.98
N VAL A 623 30.39 -2.80 36.82
CA VAL A 623 29.87 -1.45 36.59
C VAL A 623 28.77 -1.57 35.54
N ALA A 624 27.70 -0.78 35.60
CA ALA A 624 26.71 -0.77 34.52
C ALA A 624 26.03 0.59 34.38
N ALA A 625 25.54 0.86 33.18
CA ALA A 625 24.69 2.00 32.88
C ALA A 625 23.24 1.54 32.64
N ARG A 626 22.28 2.31 33.14
CA ARG A 626 20.83 2.07 32.95
C ARG A 626 20.16 3.36 32.54
N VAL A 627 19.20 3.26 31.63
CA VAL A 627 18.28 4.35 31.27
C VAL A 627 16.86 3.83 31.35
N GLU A 628 15.99 4.56 32.03
CA GLU A 628 14.55 4.32 32.04
C GLU A 628 13.79 5.59 31.64
N GLY A 629 12.71 5.42 30.90
CA GLY A 629 11.83 6.51 30.49
C GLY A 629 10.38 6.06 30.43
N SER A 630 9.45 7.00 30.48
CA SER A 630 8.03 6.74 30.26
C SER A 630 7.42 7.74 29.27
N THR A 631 6.40 7.28 28.56
CA THR A 631 5.63 8.09 27.62
C THR A 631 4.16 8.03 27.99
N GLY A 632 3.58 9.18 28.31
CA GLY A 632 2.18 9.30 28.71
C GLY A 632 1.83 10.69 29.22
N ARG A 633 0.85 11.33 28.58
CA ARG A 633 0.14 12.52 29.10
C ARG A 633 -1.32 12.46 28.67
N GLY A 634 -2.22 12.56 29.64
CA GLY A 634 -3.67 12.72 29.41
C GLY A 634 -4.38 11.48 28.86
N GLY A 635 -4.93 10.63 29.75
CA GLY A 635 -5.96 9.64 29.41
C GLY A 635 -5.51 8.38 28.65
N LEU A 636 -4.26 8.32 28.17
CA LEU A 636 -3.65 7.11 27.62
C LEU A 636 -2.84 6.36 28.69
N PRO A 637 -2.75 5.02 28.63
CA PRO A 637 -1.91 4.23 29.54
C PRO A 637 -0.43 4.61 29.38
N GLN A 638 0.30 4.67 30.49
CA GLN A 638 1.74 4.94 30.45
C GLN A 638 2.50 3.76 29.83
N ILE A 639 3.37 4.06 28.85
CA ILE A 639 4.30 3.09 28.28
C ILE A 639 5.71 3.45 28.76
N GLY A 640 6.28 2.59 29.60
CA GLY A 640 7.65 2.67 30.09
C GLY A 640 8.62 1.84 29.26
N PHE A 641 9.87 2.26 29.20
CA PHE A 641 10.98 1.56 28.56
C PHE A 641 12.17 1.53 29.52
N ASP A 642 12.94 0.44 29.50
CA ASP A 642 14.24 0.35 30.17
C ASP A 642 15.33 -0.23 29.26
N ALA A 643 16.56 0.18 29.49
CA ALA A 643 17.75 -0.43 28.94
C ALA A 643 18.83 -0.50 30.04
N LEU A 644 19.54 -1.62 30.13
CA LEU A 644 20.68 -1.81 31.02
C LEU A 644 21.83 -2.47 30.25
N VAL A 645 23.01 -1.88 30.33
CA VAL A 645 24.23 -2.38 29.69
C VAL A 645 25.28 -2.62 30.78
N PRO A 646 25.63 -3.87 31.10
CA PRO A 646 26.71 -4.18 32.02
C PRO A 646 28.07 -3.95 31.35
N SER A 647 29.08 -3.56 32.14
CA SER A 647 30.47 -3.76 31.76
C SER A 647 30.83 -5.23 31.88
N ASN A 648 31.63 -5.74 30.95
CA ASN A 648 32.38 -6.98 31.17
C ASN A 648 33.16 -6.82 32.50
N GLY A 649 33.03 -7.79 33.41
CA GLY A 649 33.45 -7.64 34.81
C GLY A 649 34.94 -7.36 35.01
N LEU A 650 35.27 -6.70 36.13
CA LEU A 650 36.64 -6.42 36.57
C LEU A 650 37.10 -7.34 37.72
N THR A 651 36.58 -8.57 37.73
CA THR A 651 36.86 -9.59 38.75
C THR A 651 38.22 -10.25 38.55
N SER A 652 38.84 -10.66 39.67
CA SER A 652 39.99 -11.57 39.67
C SER A 652 39.60 -13.04 39.46
N SER A 653 38.30 -13.38 39.54
CA SER A 653 37.73 -14.70 39.25
C SER A 653 37.19 -14.80 37.82
N ASP A 654 37.37 -15.99 37.22
CA ASP A 654 36.97 -16.34 35.85
C ASP A 654 35.46 -16.74 35.75
N GLN A 655 34.64 -16.27 36.69
CA GLN A 655 33.21 -16.58 36.81
C GLN A 655 32.36 -15.37 36.39
N PRO A 656 31.34 -15.54 35.52
CA PRO A 656 30.56 -14.42 34.99
C PRO A 656 29.68 -13.76 36.04
N VAL A 657 29.77 -12.43 36.13
CA VAL A 657 29.03 -11.61 37.10
C VAL A 657 27.59 -11.37 36.66
N ASP A 658 27.39 -10.72 35.52
CA ASP A 658 26.19 -10.80 34.68
C ASP A 658 26.65 -10.62 33.22
N THR A 659 26.08 -11.39 32.28
CA THR A 659 26.46 -11.36 30.86
C THR A 659 25.34 -10.89 29.94
N LEU A 660 24.20 -10.43 30.49
CA LEU A 660 23.05 -10.01 29.70
C LEU A 660 22.90 -8.48 29.65
N ALA A 661 22.95 -7.91 28.45
CA ALA A 661 22.48 -6.55 28.19
C ALA A 661 20.95 -6.57 27.99
N TRP A 662 20.21 -5.87 28.84
CA TRP A 662 18.75 -5.93 28.87
C TRP A 662 18.11 -4.76 28.13
N VAL A 663 17.06 -5.05 27.38
CA VAL A 663 16.10 -4.05 26.88
C VAL A 663 14.68 -4.43 27.29
N GLY A 664 13.88 -3.46 27.69
CA GLY A 664 12.59 -3.68 28.34
C GLY A 664 11.50 -2.70 27.93
N ALA A 665 10.26 -3.17 27.95
CA ALA A 665 9.06 -2.37 27.79
C ALA A 665 8.01 -2.76 28.84
N SER A 666 7.27 -1.79 29.34
CA SER A 666 6.23 -1.96 30.36
C SER A 666 5.02 -1.09 30.09
N VAL A 667 3.83 -1.55 30.46
CA VAL A 667 2.56 -0.82 30.27
C VAL A 667 1.78 -0.76 31.57
N GLU A 668 1.39 0.44 31.99
CA GLU A 668 0.43 0.64 33.08
C GLU A 668 -0.98 0.25 32.58
N LEU A 669 -1.59 -0.75 33.22
CA LEU A 669 -2.91 -1.27 32.88
C LEU A 669 -4.02 -0.69 33.77
N TRP A 670 -3.68 -0.24 34.98
CA TRP A 670 -4.62 0.39 35.90
C TRP A 670 -3.92 1.36 36.86
N GLN A 671 -4.58 2.49 37.11
CA GLN A 671 -4.16 3.54 38.03
C GLN A 671 -5.26 3.82 39.07
N ALA A 672 -4.88 3.97 40.33
CA ALA A 672 -5.77 4.31 41.42
C ALA A 672 -6.22 5.79 41.37
N PHE A 673 -7.34 6.11 42.03
CA PHE A 673 -7.83 7.49 42.15
C PHE A 673 -6.76 8.38 42.81
N ALA A 674 -6.51 9.57 42.21
CA ALA A 674 -5.38 10.45 42.53
C ALA A 674 -3.97 9.83 42.32
N GLY A 675 -3.82 8.90 41.38
CA GLY A 675 -2.54 8.42 40.84
C GLY A 675 -1.78 7.40 41.72
N ARG A 676 -1.95 7.46 43.05
CA ARG A 676 -1.11 6.84 44.09
C ARG A 676 -1.00 5.31 44.14
N GLY A 677 -1.48 4.59 43.14
CA GLY A 677 -1.29 3.14 43.02
C GLY A 677 -1.38 2.71 41.57
N SER A 678 -0.57 1.74 41.19
CA SER A 678 -0.40 1.32 39.80
C SER A 678 -0.34 -0.20 39.69
N PHE A 679 -0.94 -0.72 38.62
CA PHE A 679 -0.75 -2.10 38.18
C PHE A 679 -0.36 -2.12 36.71
N GLY A 680 0.59 -2.97 36.33
CA GLY A 680 1.07 -3.06 34.96
C GLY A 680 1.84 -4.35 34.67
N VAL A 681 2.21 -4.50 33.40
CA VAL A 681 2.97 -5.63 32.87
C VAL A 681 4.29 -5.16 32.26
N ALA A 682 5.32 -6.00 32.27
CA ALA A 682 6.55 -5.79 31.54
C ALA A 682 6.99 -7.04 30.78
N ALA A 683 7.70 -6.79 29.68
CA ALA A 683 8.45 -7.76 28.91
C ALA A 683 9.88 -7.21 28.71
N ARG A 684 10.89 -8.01 29.02
CA ARG A 684 12.31 -7.64 28.91
C ARG A 684 13.08 -8.76 28.22
N TYR A 685 14.11 -8.40 27.47
CA TYR A 685 14.91 -9.30 26.65
C TYR A 685 16.39 -9.08 26.95
N GLY A 686 17.05 -10.12 27.45
CA GLY A 686 18.48 -10.15 27.74
C GLY A 686 19.25 -10.66 26.51
N LEU A 687 20.09 -9.79 25.96
CA LEU A 687 21.03 -10.09 24.87
C LEU A 687 22.37 -10.53 25.48
N PRO A 688 22.95 -11.67 25.07
CA PRO A 688 24.27 -12.08 25.54
C PRO A 688 25.35 -11.11 25.08
N THR A 689 26.21 -10.71 26.01
CA THR A 689 27.39 -9.85 25.77
C THR A 689 28.65 -10.65 25.45
N ARG A 690 28.56 -11.98 25.49
CA ARG A 690 29.64 -12.94 25.24
C ARG A 690 29.16 -14.05 24.30
N ASP A 691 30.02 -14.47 23.37
CA ASP A 691 29.75 -15.60 22.49
C ASP A 691 29.60 -16.91 23.29
N GLY A 692 28.47 -17.59 23.10
CA GLY A 692 28.14 -18.87 23.75
C GLY A 692 26.99 -18.81 24.75
N ASP A 693 26.67 -17.64 25.30
CA ASP A 693 25.59 -17.47 26.27
C ASP A 693 24.21 -17.43 25.59
N ALA A 694 23.19 -17.99 26.23
CA ALA A 694 21.82 -17.97 25.74
C ALA A 694 21.15 -16.59 25.91
N SER A 695 20.26 -16.22 24.99
CA SER A 695 19.37 -15.06 25.19
C SER A 695 18.27 -15.41 26.18
N VAL A 696 17.74 -14.43 26.92
CA VAL A 696 16.73 -14.67 27.96
C VAL A 696 15.52 -13.76 27.77
N ALA A 697 14.31 -14.31 27.79
CA ALA A 697 13.09 -13.52 27.93
C ALA A 697 12.65 -13.46 29.39
N GLU A 698 12.24 -12.27 29.84
CA GLU A 698 11.64 -12.00 31.14
C GLU A 698 10.24 -11.40 30.95
N PHE A 699 9.24 -11.94 31.64
CA PHE A 699 7.88 -11.40 31.67
C PHE A 699 7.40 -11.30 33.12
N GLY A 700 6.72 -10.21 33.47
CA GLY A 700 6.23 -10.03 34.82
C GLY A 700 5.12 -8.98 34.98
N PHE A 701 4.53 -8.99 36.16
CA PHE A 701 3.53 -8.06 36.64
C PHE A 701 4.12 -7.20 37.75
N ALA A 702 3.75 -5.92 37.80
CA ALA A 702 4.05 -5.02 38.90
C ALA A 702 2.77 -4.50 39.54
N LEU A 703 2.73 -4.48 40.87
CA LEU A 703 1.69 -3.86 41.68
C LEU A 703 2.34 -3.02 42.78
N GLY A 704 2.04 -1.73 42.87
CA GLY A 704 2.62 -0.87 43.89
C GLY A 704 1.76 0.34 44.27
N ARG A 705 2.12 1.01 45.37
CA ARG A 705 1.32 2.10 45.96
C ARG A 705 2.16 3.08 46.80
N GLU A 706 1.91 4.38 46.64
CA GLU A 706 2.46 5.45 47.50
C GLU A 706 1.45 5.85 48.59
N GLN A 707 1.91 6.03 49.83
CA GLN A 707 1.14 6.51 50.98
C GLN A 707 1.96 7.51 51.83
N ARG A 708 1.80 8.81 51.50
CA ARG A 708 2.43 9.98 52.17
C ARG A 708 3.97 10.02 52.11
N ARG A 709 4.63 9.19 52.91
CA ARG A 709 6.09 9.07 53.04
C ARG A 709 6.60 7.66 52.78
N TRP A 710 5.70 6.68 52.70
CA TRP A 710 6.02 5.28 52.47
C TRP A 710 5.53 4.89 51.08
N SER A 711 6.27 4.04 50.37
CA SER A 711 5.75 3.32 49.21
C SER A 711 6.13 1.84 49.28
N TRP A 712 5.39 1.02 48.55
CA TRP A 712 5.70 -0.41 48.36
C TRP A 712 5.40 -0.85 46.93
N LEU A 713 6.09 -1.90 46.50
CA LEU A 713 6.09 -2.42 45.16
C LEU A 713 6.33 -3.93 45.18
N VAL A 714 5.54 -4.66 44.42
CA VAL A 714 5.59 -6.13 44.25
C VAL A 714 5.79 -6.44 42.79
N ASN A 715 6.82 -7.22 42.47
CA ASN A 715 7.05 -7.75 41.12
C ASN A 715 6.94 -9.28 41.15
N LEU A 716 6.12 -9.85 40.28
CA LEU A 716 5.94 -11.29 40.13
C LEU A 716 6.10 -11.66 38.67
N GLY A 717 6.98 -12.61 38.34
CA GLY A 717 7.25 -12.95 36.95
C GLY A 717 7.99 -14.26 36.75
N GLY A 718 8.37 -14.50 35.50
CA GLY A 718 9.14 -15.65 35.07
C GLY A 718 10.13 -15.28 33.97
N ARG A 719 11.19 -16.08 33.86
CA ARG A 719 12.20 -16.00 32.81
C ARG A 719 12.42 -17.36 32.17
N ALA A 720 12.78 -17.37 30.89
CA ALA A 720 13.16 -18.56 30.14
C ALA A 720 14.39 -18.28 29.27
N ALA A 721 15.34 -19.21 29.25
CA ALA A 721 16.42 -19.22 28.27
C ALA A 721 15.86 -19.52 26.87
N LEU A 722 16.47 -18.93 25.84
CA LEU A 722 16.04 -19.03 24.45
C LEU A 722 17.15 -19.61 23.57
N ALA A 723 16.83 -20.66 22.83
CA ALA A 723 17.62 -21.18 21.72
C ALA A 723 16.80 -21.03 20.42
N ASP A 724 17.42 -20.52 19.35
CA ASP A 724 16.77 -20.22 18.06
C ASP A 724 15.44 -19.42 18.15
N GLY A 725 15.29 -18.62 19.22
CA GLY A 725 14.09 -17.82 19.50
C GLY A 725 12.95 -18.55 20.23
N ALA A 726 13.13 -19.82 20.61
CA ALA A 726 12.17 -20.62 21.37
C ALA A 726 12.66 -20.92 22.79
N PRO A 727 11.76 -21.07 23.80
CA PRO A 727 12.15 -21.47 25.16
C PRO A 727 12.88 -22.83 25.17
N HIS A 728 14.05 -22.87 25.81
CA HIS A 728 14.92 -24.04 25.85
C HIS A 728 15.33 -24.40 27.29
N GLY A 729 14.75 -25.47 27.82
CA GLY A 729 15.19 -26.13 29.06
C GLY A 729 14.97 -25.32 30.33
N ASP A 730 15.82 -24.31 30.53
CA ASP A 730 16.04 -23.61 31.77
C ASP A 730 15.17 -22.36 31.92
N GLY A 731 14.70 -22.12 33.14
CA GLY A 731 13.93 -20.95 33.49
C GLY A 731 13.96 -20.62 34.97
N SER A 732 13.34 -19.51 35.35
CA SER A 732 13.19 -19.13 36.76
C SER A 732 11.90 -18.36 37.00
N GLY A 733 11.10 -18.79 37.97
CA GLY A 733 10.09 -17.92 38.59
C GLY A 733 10.77 -16.92 39.53
N PHE A 734 10.22 -15.71 39.67
CA PHE A 734 10.70 -14.73 40.64
C PHE A 734 9.57 -13.95 41.30
N LEU A 735 9.79 -13.60 42.56
CA LEU A 735 8.99 -12.70 43.37
C LEU A 735 9.92 -11.68 44.04
N MET A 736 9.65 -10.40 43.85
CA MET A 736 10.33 -9.32 44.57
C MET A 736 9.33 -8.50 45.36
N LEU A 737 9.70 -8.14 46.59
CA LEU A 737 8.93 -7.28 47.48
C LEU A 737 9.84 -6.13 47.92
N GLY A 738 9.55 -4.91 47.49
CA GLY A 738 10.31 -3.72 47.83
C GLY A 738 9.48 -2.61 48.45
N GLY A 739 10.13 -1.70 49.17
CA GLY A 739 9.50 -0.48 49.67
C GLY A 739 10.51 0.56 50.14
N ASP A 740 10.14 1.83 50.03
CA ASP A 740 10.94 2.98 50.47
C ASP A 740 10.20 3.86 51.48
N TYR A 741 10.96 4.57 52.29
CA TYR A 741 10.47 5.52 53.28
C TYR A 741 11.25 6.84 53.24
N GLY A 742 10.55 7.93 52.90
CA GLY A 742 11.05 9.30 52.92
C GLY A 742 11.27 9.81 54.34
N LEU A 743 12.52 9.76 54.80
CA LEU A 743 12.96 10.29 56.08
C LEU A 743 12.88 11.82 56.08
N ASN A 744 13.27 12.46 54.98
CA ASN A 744 13.05 13.88 54.70
C ASN A 744 12.90 14.12 53.18
N ALA A 745 13.08 15.36 52.70
CA ALA A 745 12.92 15.70 51.27
C ALA A 745 14.08 15.21 50.36
N TRP A 746 15.27 14.99 50.93
CA TRP A 746 16.51 14.62 50.21
C TRP A 746 17.08 13.26 50.61
N LEU A 747 16.51 12.58 51.61
CA LEU A 747 16.94 11.27 52.10
C LEU A 747 15.77 10.30 52.22
N ARG A 748 15.95 9.12 51.63
CA ARG A 748 15.08 7.95 51.85
C ARG A 748 15.90 6.73 52.29
N ALA A 749 15.25 5.83 53.01
CA ALA A 749 15.72 4.46 53.20
C ALA A 749 14.83 3.50 52.40
N TYR A 750 15.40 2.41 51.88
CA TYR A 750 14.65 1.36 51.18
C TYR A 750 15.05 -0.03 51.66
N ALA A 751 14.13 -0.98 51.48
CA ALA A 751 14.34 -2.40 51.68
C ALA A 751 13.80 -3.21 50.48
N LEU A 752 14.42 -4.35 50.22
CA LEU A 752 14.08 -5.31 49.17
C LEU A 752 14.16 -6.73 49.74
N LEU A 753 13.23 -7.59 49.36
CA LEU A 753 13.36 -9.04 49.42
C LEU A 753 13.21 -9.58 48.00
N ASP A 754 14.18 -10.36 47.53
CA ASP A 754 14.10 -11.10 46.28
C ASP A 754 14.07 -12.61 46.55
N VAL A 755 13.21 -13.33 45.82
CA VAL A 755 13.04 -14.78 45.90
C VAL A 755 12.90 -15.33 44.48
N HIS A 756 13.75 -16.30 44.15
CA HIS A 756 13.84 -16.94 42.85
C HIS A 756 13.65 -18.45 43.00
N LEU A 757 12.94 -19.06 42.05
CA LEU A 757 12.78 -20.50 41.94
C LEU A 757 13.32 -20.92 40.58
N LEU A 758 14.51 -21.53 40.56
CA LEU A 758 15.12 -22.03 39.33
C LEU A 758 14.47 -23.37 38.92
N VAL A 759 14.35 -23.57 37.62
CA VAL A 759 13.77 -24.75 36.98
C VAL A 759 14.72 -25.16 35.84
N GLY A 760 15.40 -26.28 36.00
CA GLY A 760 16.46 -26.77 35.10
C GLY A 760 17.25 -27.88 35.80
N ASP A 761 18.26 -28.45 35.12
CA ASP A 761 19.17 -29.43 35.73
C ASP A 761 20.34 -28.73 36.44
N ASP A 762 20.07 -28.20 37.64
CA ASP A 762 21.11 -27.72 38.56
C ASP A 762 21.85 -28.96 39.14
N GLU A 763 23.19 -29.05 38.96
CA GLU A 763 24.00 -30.20 39.41
C GLU A 763 23.85 -30.50 40.91
N LEU A 764 23.44 -29.50 41.71
CA LEU A 764 23.20 -29.64 43.15
C LEU A 764 21.86 -30.29 43.49
N VAL A 765 20.84 -30.22 42.60
CA VAL A 765 19.50 -30.78 42.84
C VAL A 765 18.85 -31.31 41.52
N PRO A 766 19.24 -32.50 41.04
CA PRO A 766 18.72 -33.06 39.79
C PRO A 766 17.19 -33.15 39.75
N GLY A 767 16.57 -32.48 38.77
CA GLY A 767 15.10 -32.41 38.62
C GLY A 767 14.33 -31.70 39.74
N GLY A 768 14.99 -30.93 40.62
CA GLY A 768 14.37 -30.24 41.75
C GLY A 768 14.25 -28.72 41.59
N LEU A 769 13.28 -28.13 42.26
CA LEU A 769 13.18 -26.66 42.38
C LEU A 769 14.32 -26.16 43.28
N ALA A 770 15.23 -25.36 42.73
CA ALA A 770 16.31 -24.71 43.50
C ALA A 770 15.91 -23.28 43.89
N PRO A 771 15.50 -23.02 45.16
CA PRO A 771 15.24 -21.68 45.63
C PRO A 771 16.56 -20.90 45.84
N ARG A 772 16.61 -19.66 45.36
CA ARG A 772 17.65 -18.66 45.65
C ARG A 772 16.98 -17.33 46.02
N GLY A 773 17.71 -16.35 46.54
CA GLY A 773 17.13 -15.06 46.90
C GLY A 773 18.08 -14.17 47.71
N GLY A 774 17.53 -13.14 48.35
CA GLY A 774 18.31 -12.23 49.19
C GLY A 774 17.48 -11.11 49.82
N ILE A 775 18.06 -10.45 50.81
CA ILE A 775 17.49 -9.26 51.46
C ILE A 775 18.42 -8.07 51.25
N GLY A 776 17.89 -7.03 50.61
CA GLY A 776 18.56 -5.76 50.36
C GLY A 776 18.07 -4.65 51.29
N ALA A 777 18.97 -3.77 51.70
CA ALA A 777 18.64 -2.52 52.39
C ALA A 777 19.59 -1.41 51.97
N GLY A 778 19.12 -0.17 51.89
CA GLY A 778 19.95 0.95 51.47
C GLY A 778 19.33 2.32 51.71
N VAL A 779 20.07 3.34 51.28
CA VAL A 779 19.67 4.74 51.35
C VAL A 779 19.84 5.44 49.99
N GLU A 780 18.95 6.39 49.74
CA GLU A 780 18.94 7.23 48.54
C GLU A 780 19.04 8.70 48.96
N LEU A 781 19.97 9.42 48.32
CA LEU A 781 20.30 10.82 48.57
C LEU A 781 20.01 11.66 47.32
N GLY A 782 18.98 12.50 47.36
CA GLY A 782 18.59 13.39 46.28
C GLY A 782 17.18 13.93 46.48
N GLU A 783 16.97 15.21 46.14
CA GLU A 783 15.66 15.84 46.18
C GLU A 783 14.70 15.27 45.12
N GLN A 784 13.40 15.46 45.32
CA GLN A 784 12.39 15.00 44.36
C GLN A 784 12.39 15.83 43.08
N PRO A 785 11.99 15.26 41.92
CA PRO A 785 11.87 16.00 40.66
C PRO A 785 10.90 17.19 40.72
N SER A 786 9.93 17.17 41.65
CA SER A 786 9.02 18.29 41.92
C SER A 786 9.69 19.50 42.54
N ASP A 787 10.83 19.30 43.21
CA ASP A 787 11.42 20.25 44.15
C ASP A 787 12.69 20.92 43.57
N GLY A 788 13.13 20.48 42.38
CA GLY A 788 14.29 21.01 41.64
C GLY A 788 15.45 20.01 41.49
N GLY A 789 15.48 18.95 42.30
CA GLY A 789 16.50 17.91 42.30
C GLY A 789 16.55 17.12 40.99
N ARG A 790 17.65 17.27 40.23
CA ARG A 790 17.92 16.49 39.00
C ARG A 790 18.93 15.37 39.18
N VAL A 791 19.57 15.24 40.34
CA VAL A 791 20.64 14.27 40.63
C VAL A 791 20.31 13.50 41.90
N PHE A 792 20.61 12.21 41.92
CA PHE A 792 20.57 11.38 43.12
C PHE A 792 21.80 10.46 43.20
N GLY A 793 22.19 10.12 44.43
CA GLY A 793 23.12 9.04 44.75
C GLY A 793 22.42 7.97 45.58
N THR A 794 22.93 6.74 45.55
CA THR A 794 22.32 5.60 46.25
C THR A 794 23.41 4.64 46.74
N LEU A 795 23.22 4.09 47.95
CA LEU A 795 24.10 3.10 48.56
C LEU A 795 23.25 2.00 49.18
N GLY A 796 23.46 0.76 48.73
CA GLY A 796 22.76 -0.41 49.23
C GLY A 796 23.69 -1.58 49.54
N LEU A 797 23.27 -2.40 50.49
CA LEU A 797 23.83 -3.70 50.80
C LEU A 797 22.77 -4.77 50.56
N ARG A 798 23.16 -5.91 49.97
CA ARG A 798 22.32 -7.11 49.84
C ARG A 798 23.02 -8.28 50.50
N ALA A 799 22.29 -8.99 51.36
CA ALA A 799 22.71 -10.25 51.97
C ALA A 799 21.99 -11.41 51.29
N SER A 800 22.73 -12.46 50.95
CA SER A 800 22.27 -13.68 50.32
C SER A 800 22.57 -14.88 51.23
N GLY A 801 21.63 -15.82 51.34
CA GLY A 801 21.86 -17.12 51.97
C GLY A 801 22.49 -18.15 51.02
N TRP A 802 22.86 -17.73 49.82
CA TRP A 802 23.34 -18.55 48.71
C TRP A 802 24.60 -17.88 48.11
N ASP A 803 25.47 -18.65 47.47
CA ASP A 803 26.74 -18.14 46.92
C ASP A 803 26.55 -17.31 45.64
N ASP A 804 26.15 -16.05 45.82
CA ASP A 804 26.30 -15.00 44.82
C ASP A 804 27.81 -14.65 44.66
N LEU A 805 28.50 -15.35 43.74
CA LEU A 805 29.93 -15.14 43.43
C LEU A 805 30.84 -15.42 44.64
N ASP A 806 30.66 -16.59 45.26
CA ASP A 806 31.36 -17.05 46.48
C ASP A 806 31.30 -16.05 47.65
N ASN A 807 30.20 -15.29 47.78
CA ASN A 807 30.05 -14.31 48.86
C ASN A 807 28.58 -14.03 49.24
N PRO A 808 28.19 -14.22 50.51
CA PRO A 808 26.85 -13.88 50.98
C PRO A 808 26.57 -12.37 51.11
N LEU A 809 27.54 -11.48 50.85
CA LEU A 809 27.40 -10.02 51.01
C LEU A 809 27.85 -9.22 49.78
N LEU A 810 26.91 -8.45 49.22
CA LEU A 810 27.09 -7.59 48.06
C LEU A 810 26.86 -6.12 48.45
N ALA A 811 27.76 -5.23 48.03
CA ALA A 811 27.58 -3.78 48.14
C ALA A 811 27.35 -3.17 46.75
N GLN A 812 26.43 -2.21 46.64
CA GLN A 812 26.19 -1.45 45.40
C GLN A 812 26.11 0.06 45.69
N LEU A 813 26.82 0.86 44.89
CA LEU A 813 26.83 2.31 44.94
C LEU A 813 26.47 2.85 43.55
N GLY A 814 25.52 3.78 43.47
CA GLY A 814 25.07 4.38 42.21
C GLY A 814 24.92 5.90 42.27
N VAL A 815 25.01 6.54 41.10
CA VAL A 815 24.71 7.96 40.88
C VAL A 815 23.90 8.09 39.59
N GLY A 816 22.85 8.90 39.61
CA GLY A 816 21.98 9.07 38.46
C GLY A 816 21.24 10.41 38.42
N PHE A 817 20.52 10.60 37.32
CA PHE A 817 19.74 11.79 37.01
C PHE A 817 18.25 11.46 36.92
N ARG A 818 17.38 12.46 37.14
CA ARG A 818 15.91 12.35 37.11
C ARG A 818 15.26 13.49 36.34
N GLY A 819 14.13 13.20 35.68
CA GLY A 819 13.24 14.21 35.10
C GLY A 819 13.62 14.64 33.67
N PHE A 820 13.61 13.68 32.75
CA PHE A 820 13.66 13.89 31.29
C PHE A 820 12.27 13.70 30.66
#